data_AF-A0A0E0K6A1-F1
#
_entry.id   AF-A0A0E0K6A1-F1
#
_cell.length_a   1.000
_cell.length_b   1.000
_cell.length_c   1.000
_cell.angle_alpha   90.00
_cell.angle_beta   90.00
_cell.angle_gamma   90.00
#
_symmetry.space_group_name_H-M   'P 1'
#
loop_
_entity.id
_entity.type
_entity.pdbx_description
1 polymer ?
#
loop_
_entity_poly.entity_id
_entity_poly.type
_entity_poly.pdbx_seq_one_letter_code
_entity_poly.pdbx_strand_id
1 'polypeptide(L)'
;MKANSVFQVTLLLSYLLLTIGGKVRKSINSGEKTNESLTSPQVNSTIQAQDGEIYDCVDVNLQTTFKHPMFKDHKIQMEPSSFPKGLDIKSPLEGAVLQAQLSTIDCPIGTIPILHSNNMDNTMVQRIGELASNDSRMLGAGIEYWDEVYGIRGSINVYDPKVKKDSQDLSASWIQISSLPKAAVGVGIGAGSCVSPSLSGDNFARFHIFWASHVMGQQESMMDHDNEELNKGCADHNCPGFVQVSHNVGLGGRIHPISIYNGPQYVINVLIFKDSKTENWWLAYSSNNTPIGYWPSSQFSYIKAKGDYAFWGGYVQGPTAASNPPQMGNKNNELVTPNVRDSDPFSSDPKLYSYDGYGLNDNGEKSSNPLTMEKYSQILTTLQVNKTIQMEPSSFPIRMDIKSPLVGAVSQAQLSTIDCTIGTIPIVRNNNLANMMVQRIGWPMLGAEIEYWDEIYGIHASINVYEPSVKKDSKDVSASWIQISVIPKGTNGIGIDARSCVYPSSGDNFARFHIRWDNEELNKSCSDHNYHGFMQVSHSVGLGGRINPISVYNGPQYVINVLIFKTKNWWLAYGSNNTPIRYWPSSQFSYLKAKGDYAFWGGYVQGPTATSNPPQMGSGHFASEGFGKAVFIRNIQVIEDKDNKLVTPNIRNANPFSYNLKLYSYDGYGLNEDGMHVYYGGPGKYI
;
A
#
# COMPACT_ATOMS: atom_id res chain seq x y z
N MET A 1 -29.12 -2.48 89.87
CA MET A 1 -28.15 -3.58 89.75
C MET A 1 -27.66 -3.65 88.31
N LYS A 2 -26.38 -3.33 88.11
CA LYS A 2 -25.62 -3.53 86.88
C LYS A 2 -24.97 -4.91 86.96
N ALA A 3 -25.08 -5.73 85.91
CA ALA A 3 -24.07 -6.73 85.53
C ALA A 3 -24.48 -7.42 84.22
N ASN A 4 -23.49 -7.67 83.36
CA ASN A 4 -23.47 -8.66 82.28
C ASN A 4 -24.10 -8.31 80.92
N SER A 5 -23.69 -7.18 80.34
CA SER A 5 -23.75 -6.94 78.88
C SER A 5 -22.57 -7.55 78.09
N VAL A 6 -21.60 -8.19 78.77
CA VAL A 6 -20.39 -8.77 78.13
C VAL A 6 -20.63 -10.20 77.62
N PHE A 7 -21.63 -10.92 78.13
CA PHE A 7 -21.86 -12.33 77.79
C PHE A 7 -22.72 -12.55 76.53
N GLN A 8 -23.52 -11.56 76.11
CA GLN A 8 -24.30 -11.65 74.87
C GLN A 8 -23.51 -11.21 73.63
N VAL A 9 -22.44 -10.41 73.80
CA VAL A 9 -21.58 -9.98 72.69
C VAL A 9 -20.59 -11.08 72.28
N THR A 10 -20.13 -11.91 73.22
CA THR A 10 -19.22 -13.02 72.92
C THR A 10 -19.90 -14.20 72.23
N LEU A 11 -21.19 -14.49 72.51
CA LEU A 11 -21.91 -15.57 71.82
C LEU A 11 -22.23 -15.23 70.35
N LEU A 12 -22.52 -13.96 70.05
CA LEU A 12 -22.76 -13.48 68.68
C LEU A 12 -21.48 -13.45 67.84
N LEU A 13 -20.32 -13.15 68.43
CA LEU A 13 -19.03 -13.26 67.72
C LEU A 13 -18.64 -14.71 67.42
N SER A 14 -18.97 -15.68 68.29
CA SER A 14 -18.70 -17.09 68.01
C SER A 14 -19.57 -17.70 66.91
N TYR A 15 -20.79 -17.16 66.70
CA TYR A 15 -21.67 -17.61 65.61
C TYR A 15 -21.34 -16.93 64.27
N LEU A 16 -20.80 -15.69 64.29
CA LEU A 16 -20.28 -15.04 63.08
C LEU A 16 -18.94 -15.62 62.60
N LEU A 17 -18.18 -16.28 63.47
CA LEU A 17 -16.93 -16.99 63.12
C LEU A 17 -17.14 -18.43 62.62
N LEU A 18 -18.39 -18.92 62.56
CA LEU A 18 -18.72 -20.29 62.11
C LEU A 18 -19.52 -20.35 60.79
N THR A 19 -19.69 -19.23 60.06
CA THR A 19 -20.34 -19.22 58.72
C THR A 19 -19.45 -18.74 57.58
N ILE A 20 -18.15 -18.52 57.81
CA ILE A 20 -17.16 -18.40 56.73
C ILE A 20 -16.32 -19.68 56.74
N GLY A 21 -17.02 -20.80 56.51
CA GLY A 21 -16.46 -22.13 56.32
C GLY A 21 -15.80 -22.24 54.94
N GLY A 22 -14.63 -22.87 54.94
CA GLY A 22 -13.69 -22.83 53.84
C GLY A 22 -14.07 -23.65 52.62
N LYS A 23 -13.48 -23.25 51.49
CA LYS A 23 -13.22 -24.17 50.39
C LYS A 23 -11.82 -24.76 50.59
N VAL A 24 -11.81 -25.99 51.06
CA VAL A 24 -10.64 -26.87 51.19
C VAL A 24 -9.86 -26.88 49.87
N ARG A 25 -8.61 -26.43 49.92
CA ARG A 25 -7.62 -26.56 48.85
C ARG A 25 -7.18 -28.02 48.79
N LYS A 26 -7.68 -28.76 47.81
CA LYS A 26 -7.30 -30.16 47.58
C LYS A 26 -5.92 -30.16 46.91
N SER A 27 -4.86 -30.39 47.70
CA SER A 27 -3.55 -30.77 47.18
C SER A 27 -3.64 -32.21 46.67
N ILE A 28 -3.48 -32.41 45.36
CA ILE A 28 -3.29 -33.73 44.78
C ILE A 28 -1.78 -33.93 44.66
N ASN A 29 -1.21 -34.77 45.53
CA ASN A 29 0.07 -35.41 45.28
C ASN A 29 -0.18 -36.59 44.33
N SER A 30 0.38 -36.56 43.12
CA SER A 30 0.63 -37.77 42.35
C SER A 30 2.14 -37.96 42.22
N GLY A 31 2.62 -39.11 42.69
CA GLY A 31 4.02 -39.45 42.83
C GLY A 31 4.79 -39.53 41.52
N GLU A 32 6.10 -39.41 41.69
CA GLU A 32 7.17 -39.45 40.69
C GLU A 32 7.08 -40.64 39.73
N LYS A 33 7.22 -40.34 38.44
CA LYS A 33 8.12 -41.07 37.53
C LYS A 33 8.82 -40.06 36.62
N THR A 34 10.09 -39.81 36.96
CA THR A 34 11.20 -39.27 36.17
C THR A 34 10.94 -38.93 34.70
N ASN A 35 11.00 -37.64 34.40
CA ASN A 35 11.90 -37.04 33.40
C ASN A 35 11.97 -35.54 33.69
N GLU A 36 13.18 -35.03 33.96
CA GLU A 36 13.44 -33.62 34.26
C GLU A 36 12.91 -32.72 33.13
N SER A 37 12.03 -31.78 33.48
CA SER A 37 11.67 -30.64 32.64
C SER A 37 11.58 -29.38 33.52
N LEU A 38 12.12 -28.29 32.99
CA LEU A 38 12.64 -27.12 33.69
C LEU A 38 11.66 -26.40 34.64
N THR A 39 12.21 -25.87 35.72
CA THR A 39 11.58 -25.17 36.85
C THR A 39 10.79 -23.90 36.49
N SER A 40 9.58 -23.81 37.07
CA SER A 40 8.66 -22.66 37.03
C SER A 40 9.26 -21.42 37.73
N PRO A 41 9.01 -20.17 37.27
CA PRO A 41 9.43 -18.95 37.95
C PRO A 41 8.94 -18.89 39.41
N GLN A 42 9.68 -18.26 40.33
CA GLN A 42 9.17 -17.98 41.67
C GLN A 42 7.99 -17.00 41.57
N VAL A 43 6.80 -17.49 41.87
CA VAL A 43 5.55 -16.72 41.85
C VAL A 43 5.39 -15.99 43.19
N ASN A 44 5.33 -14.66 43.17
CA ASN A 44 5.16 -13.85 44.38
C ASN A 44 3.70 -13.87 44.85
N SER A 45 2.76 -13.72 43.92
CA SER A 45 1.33 -13.73 44.18
C SER A 45 0.55 -14.07 42.92
N THR A 46 -0.64 -14.65 43.07
CA THR A 46 -1.56 -14.94 41.96
C THR A 46 -2.79 -14.05 42.08
N ILE A 47 -3.16 -13.37 41.00
CA ILE A 47 -4.28 -12.43 40.93
C ILE A 47 -5.29 -12.94 39.91
N GLN A 48 -6.58 -12.85 40.24
CA GLN A 48 -7.65 -13.04 39.27
C GLN A 48 -8.12 -11.66 38.77
N ALA A 49 -8.00 -11.42 37.47
CA ALA A 49 -8.44 -10.21 36.82
C ALA A 49 -9.97 -10.16 36.69
N GLN A 50 -10.52 -8.99 36.32
CA GLN A 50 -11.97 -8.75 36.25
C GLN A 50 -12.69 -9.63 35.21
N ASP A 51 -11.98 -10.05 34.17
CA ASP A 51 -12.44 -10.98 33.13
C ASP A 51 -12.39 -12.46 33.56
N GLY A 52 -11.91 -12.74 34.78
CA GLY A 52 -11.79 -14.07 35.34
C GLY A 52 -10.46 -14.77 35.01
N GLU A 53 -9.58 -14.13 34.26
CA GLU A 53 -8.23 -14.65 33.96
C GLU A 53 -7.34 -14.62 35.20
N ILE A 54 -6.40 -15.57 35.26
CA ILE A 54 -5.49 -15.71 36.39
C ILE A 54 -4.08 -15.32 35.94
N TYR A 55 -3.44 -14.43 36.68
CA TYR A 55 -2.08 -13.97 36.43
C TYR A 55 -1.19 -14.26 37.63
N ASP A 56 0.00 -14.78 37.37
CA ASP A 56 1.06 -14.90 38.35
C ASP A 56 1.94 -13.64 38.29
N CYS A 57 2.02 -12.92 39.40
CA CYS A 57 2.94 -11.81 39.57
C CYS A 57 4.33 -12.36 39.89
N VAL A 58 5.25 -12.19 38.97
CA VAL A 58 6.64 -12.67 39.08
C VAL A 58 7.56 -11.47 39.26
N ASP A 59 8.58 -11.58 40.11
CA ASP A 59 9.59 -10.53 40.25
C ASP A 59 10.16 -10.15 38.88
N VAL A 60 10.28 -8.86 38.59
CA VAL A 60 10.72 -8.36 37.29
C VAL A 60 12.09 -8.92 36.89
N ASN A 61 12.96 -9.25 37.85
CA ASN A 61 14.29 -9.83 37.62
C ASN A 61 14.27 -11.35 37.42
N LEU A 62 13.12 -12.01 37.62
CA LEU A 62 12.95 -13.46 37.52
C LEU A 62 12.08 -13.89 36.31
N GLN A 63 11.75 -12.95 35.41
CA GLN A 63 10.99 -13.23 34.20
C GLN A 63 11.73 -14.17 33.23
N THR A 64 10.99 -14.84 32.34
CA THR A 64 11.50 -15.86 31.42
C THR A 64 12.73 -15.43 30.64
N THR A 65 12.81 -14.15 30.24
CA THR A 65 13.94 -13.60 29.47
C THR A 65 15.30 -13.78 30.14
N PHE A 66 15.39 -13.70 31.47
CA PHE A 66 16.68 -13.83 32.18
C PHE A 66 17.13 -15.27 32.41
N LYS A 67 16.31 -16.26 32.01
CA LYS A 67 16.75 -17.66 31.96
C LYS A 67 17.75 -17.90 30.83
N HIS A 68 17.76 -17.05 29.80
CA HIS A 68 18.66 -17.19 28.68
C HIS A 68 20.06 -16.61 29.00
N PRO A 69 21.16 -17.32 28.68
CA PRO A 69 22.52 -16.88 29.02
C PRO A 69 22.87 -15.47 28.54
N MET A 70 22.42 -15.10 27.34
CA MET A 70 22.66 -13.78 26.74
C MET A 70 22.08 -12.61 27.56
N PHE A 71 21.07 -12.85 28.39
CA PHE A 71 20.40 -11.81 29.17
C PHE A 71 20.68 -11.87 30.67
N LYS A 72 21.47 -12.85 31.16
CA LYS A 72 21.67 -13.09 32.60
C LYS A 72 22.13 -11.85 33.37
N ASP A 73 22.99 -11.04 32.77
CA ASP A 73 23.53 -9.80 33.36
C ASP A 73 22.93 -8.53 32.72
N HIS A 74 21.81 -8.66 32.00
CA HIS A 74 21.18 -7.55 31.30
C HIS A 74 20.56 -6.56 32.29
N LYS A 75 20.98 -5.29 32.18
CA LYS A 75 20.46 -4.21 33.02
C LYS A 75 19.08 -3.78 32.51
N ILE A 76 18.06 -3.96 33.36
CA ILE A 76 16.68 -3.60 33.02
C ILE A 76 16.53 -2.09 32.81
N GLN A 77 16.01 -1.71 31.65
CA GLN A 77 15.52 -0.37 31.36
C GLN A 77 14.04 -0.27 31.78
N MET A 78 13.75 0.43 32.88
CA MET A 78 12.36 0.53 33.40
C MET A 78 11.44 1.41 32.54
N GLU A 79 11.98 2.39 31.81
CA GLU A 79 11.21 3.31 30.96
C GLU A 79 12.00 3.69 29.69
N PRO A 80 11.33 4.00 28.56
CA PRO A 80 11.98 4.52 27.37
C PRO A 80 12.65 5.86 27.67
N SER A 81 13.82 6.11 27.07
CA SER A 81 14.57 7.35 27.25
C SER A 81 13.88 8.57 26.66
N SER A 82 13.06 8.35 25.62
CA SER A 82 12.18 9.33 25.01
C SER A 82 11.19 8.62 24.09
N PHE A 83 9.95 9.10 24.04
CA PHE A 83 9.01 8.70 23.00
C PHE A 83 9.33 9.40 21.65
N PRO A 84 8.94 8.79 20.52
CA PRO A 84 9.01 9.44 19.21
C PRO A 84 8.26 10.79 19.20
N LYS A 85 8.78 11.75 18.42
CA LYS A 85 8.09 13.04 18.23
C LYS A 85 6.89 12.87 17.32
N GLY A 86 5.85 13.66 17.53
CA GLY A 86 4.65 13.66 16.68
C GLY A 86 3.67 12.51 16.98
N LEU A 87 3.55 12.09 18.25
CA LEU A 87 2.52 11.13 18.68
C LEU A 87 1.15 11.78 18.87
N ASP A 88 1.04 13.11 18.90
CA ASP A 88 -0.22 13.85 19.05
C ASP A 88 -1.00 13.99 17.72
N ILE A 89 -1.03 12.92 16.94
CA ILE A 89 -1.84 12.84 15.71
C ILE A 89 -3.28 12.58 16.14
N LYS A 90 -4.11 13.62 16.10
CA LYS A 90 -5.55 13.50 16.36
C LYS A 90 -6.19 12.64 15.29
N SER A 91 -6.79 11.53 15.71
CA SER A 91 -7.53 10.68 14.81
C SER A 91 -8.80 11.42 14.35
N PRO A 92 -9.12 11.43 13.06
CA PRO A 92 -10.42 11.93 12.60
C PRO A 92 -11.60 11.05 13.07
N LEU A 93 -11.32 9.87 13.65
CA LEU A 93 -12.27 8.98 14.33
C LEU A 93 -12.29 9.22 15.86
N GLU A 94 -11.61 10.25 16.37
CA GLU A 94 -11.59 10.63 17.78
C GLU A 94 -13.02 11.01 18.22
N GLY A 95 -13.68 10.08 18.94
CA GLY A 95 -15.10 10.16 19.33
C GLY A 95 -16.05 9.20 18.58
N ALA A 96 -15.63 8.61 17.45
CA ALA A 96 -16.43 7.65 16.66
C ALA A 96 -16.05 6.17 16.91
N VAL A 97 -14.88 5.93 17.51
CA VAL A 97 -14.42 4.60 17.94
C VAL A 97 -14.16 4.61 19.45
N LEU A 98 -14.56 3.53 20.11
CA LEU A 98 -14.36 3.31 21.53
C LEU A 98 -13.02 2.60 21.75
N GLN A 99 -12.44 2.72 22.95
CA GLN A 99 -11.21 2.01 23.28
C GLN A 99 -11.56 0.60 23.79
N ALA A 100 -10.95 -0.40 23.17
CA ALA A 100 -10.79 -1.70 23.79
C ALA A 100 -9.59 -1.65 24.73
N GLN A 101 -9.62 -2.44 25.80
CA GLN A 101 -8.54 -2.47 26.77
C GLN A 101 -8.28 -3.91 27.24
N LEU A 102 -7.05 -4.14 27.66
CA LEU A 102 -6.70 -5.29 28.47
C LEU A 102 -7.20 -5.06 29.90
N SER A 103 -7.55 -6.16 30.58
CA SER A 103 -7.83 -6.09 32.01
C SER A 103 -6.63 -5.51 32.75
N THR A 104 -6.88 -4.50 33.58
CA THR A 104 -5.84 -3.95 34.45
C THR A 104 -5.57 -4.94 35.57
N ILE A 105 -4.30 -5.28 35.78
CA ILE A 105 -3.87 -6.25 36.78
C ILE A 105 -3.13 -5.51 37.88
N ASP A 106 -3.50 -5.70 39.14
CA ASP A 106 -2.87 -4.98 40.25
C ASP A 106 -1.67 -5.76 40.83
N CYS A 107 -0.69 -6.12 40.00
CA CYS A 107 0.52 -6.77 40.52
C CYS A 107 1.35 -5.79 41.36
N PRO A 108 1.98 -6.24 42.47
CA PRO A 108 2.82 -5.38 43.28
C PRO A 108 3.94 -4.71 42.46
N ILE A 109 4.27 -3.46 42.79
CA ILE A 109 5.41 -2.76 42.17
C ILE A 109 6.68 -3.60 42.33
N GLY A 110 7.43 -3.77 41.23
CA GLY A 110 8.60 -4.65 41.17
C GLY A 110 8.28 -6.06 40.66
N THR A 111 7.01 -6.38 40.40
CA THR A 111 6.58 -7.63 39.75
C THR A 111 5.89 -7.35 38.42
N ILE A 112 5.82 -8.36 37.56
CA ILE A 112 5.11 -8.33 36.28
C ILE A 112 4.05 -9.43 36.23
N PRO A 113 2.87 -9.18 35.63
CA PRO A 113 1.85 -10.20 35.44
C PRO A 113 2.21 -11.13 34.28
N ILE A 114 2.23 -12.43 34.56
CA ILE A 114 2.36 -13.50 33.57
C ILE A 114 1.05 -14.31 33.57
N LEU A 115 0.41 -14.46 32.41
CA LEU A 115 -0.85 -15.20 32.30
C LEU A 115 -0.64 -16.67 32.71
N HIS A 116 -1.43 -17.14 33.67
CA HIS A 116 -1.37 -18.50 34.18
C HIS A 116 -2.00 -19.45 33.16
N SER A 117 -1.17 -20.24 32.45
CA SER A 117 -1.65 -21.14 31.39
C SER A 117 -1.39 -22.61 31.70
N ASN A 118 -2.43 -23.42 31.58
CA ASN A 118 -2.37 -24.87 31.70
C ASN A 118 -2.34 -25.47 30.28
N ASN A 119 -1.14 -25.83 29.80
CA ASN A 119 -0.87 -26.41 28.48
C ASN A 119 -1.16 -25.51 27.27
N MET A 120 -0.23 -24.61 26.93
CA MET A 120 -0.11 -24.10 25.55
C MET A 120 0.76 -25.07 24.74
N ASP A 121 0.33 -25.37 23.52
CA ASP A 121 1.17 -26.09 22.56
C ASP A 121 2.16 -25.08 21.95
N ASN A 122 3.41 -25.09 22.42
CA ASN A 122 4.49 -24.21 21.91
C ASN A 122 4.86 -24.51 20.44
N THR A 123 4.29 -25.56 19.84
CA THR A 123 4.71 -26.09 18.53
C THR A 123 4.18 -25.28 17.35
N MET A 124 3.52 -24.13 17.56
CA MET A 124 2.75 -23.51 16.47
C MET A 124 2.65 -21.99 16.49
N VAL A 125 3.76 -21.32 16.75
CA VAL A 125 3.92 -19.94 16.27
C VAL A 125 5.24 -19.86 15.48
N GLN A 126 5.35 -20.67 14.44
CA GLN A 126 6.33 -20.39 13.40
C GLN A 126 5.70 -19.35 12.47
N ARG A 127 6.52 -18.35 12.08
CA ARG A 127 6.42 -17.55 10.84
C ARG A 127 6.04 -16.07 11.00
N ILE A 128 6.85 -15.28 11.73
CA ILE A 128 7.03 -13.85 11.39
C ILE A 128 7.84 -13.90 10.11
N GLY A 129 7.26 -13.48 8.99
CA GLY A 129 7.97 -13.38 7.73
C GLY A 129 7.70 -14.45 6.67
N GLU A 130 6.60 -15.22 6.77
CA GLU A 130 6.14 -16.04 5.63
C GLU A 130 5.12 -15.37 4.70
N LEU A 131 4.83 -14.09 4.88
CA LEU A 131 4.15 -13.31 3.84
C LEU A 131 4.94 -13.32 2.51
N ALA A 132 6.22 -13.73 2.55
CA ALA A 132 7.12 -13.88 1.40
C ALA A 132 7.33 -15.33 0.92
N SER A 133 6.67 -16.34 1.51
CA SER A 133 6.78 -17.73 1.04
C SER A 133 5.51 -18.11 0.27
N ASN A 134 5.65 -18.72 -0.91
CA ASN A 134 4.56 -19.28 -1.72
C ASN A 134 3.81 -20.45 -1.04
N ASP A 135 4.02 -20.70 0.26
CA ASP A 135 3.35 -21.76 0.98
C ASP A 135 1.87 -21.40 1.18
N SER A 136 1.01 -22.33 0.82
CA SER A 136 -0.44 -22.19 0.67
C SER A 136 -1.18 -22.09 2.03
N ARG A 137 -0.55 -21.54 3.06
CA ARG A 137 -1.02 -21.61 4.46
C ARG A 137 -1.26 -20.25 5.12
N MET A 138 -1.08 -19.14 4.42
CA MET A 138 -1.30 -17.79 4.94
C MET A 138 -1.98 -16.90 3.90
N LEU A 139 -2.96 -16.10 4.32
CA LEU A 139 -3.60 -15.06 3.51
C LEU A 139 -3.61 -13.76 4.31
N GLY A 140 -3.07 -12.69 3.74
CA GLY A 140 -2.95 -11.38 4.41
C GLY A 140 -3.71 -10.28 3.68
N ALA A 141 -4.11 -9.26 4.43
CA ALA A 141 -4.58 -7.98 3.91
C ALA A 141 -4.05 -6.85 4.80
N GLY A 142 -3.32 -5.91 4.21
CA GLY A 142 -2.73 -4.83 4.96
C GLY A 142 -2.00 -3.83 4.10
N ILE A 143 -1.38 -2.88 4.79
CA ILE A 143 -0.49 -1.86 4.24
C ILE A 143 0.92 -2.36 4.48
N GLU A 144 1.71 -2.45 3.41
CA GLU A 144 3.14 -2.68 3.48
C GLU A 144 3.90 -1.37 3.26
N TYR A 145 5.02 -1.23 3.95
CA TYR A 145 5.91 -0.09 3.87
C TYR A 145 7.33 -0.62 3.81
N TRP A 146 8.04 -0.30 2.74
CA TRP A 146 9.39 -0.76 2.49
C TRP A 146 10.34 0.45 2.47
N ASP A 147 10.99 0.70 3.60
CA ASP A 147 12.00 1.74 3.80
C ASP A 147 12.67 1.50 5.16
N GLU A 148 13.59 2.38 5.56
CA GLU A 148 14.18 2.39 6.89
C GLU A 148 13.15 2.74 7.98
N VAL A 149 12.81 1.76 8.81
CA VAL A 149 11.80 1.88 9.88
C VAL A 149 12.48 1.92 11.24
N TYR A 150 12.22 2.98 12.01
CA TYR A 150 12.66 3.13 13.41
C TYR A 150 11.51 3.06 14.41
N GLY A 151 10.28 2.94 13.91
CA GLY A 151 9.09 2.76 14.73
C GLY A 151 7.82 2.80 13.89
N ILE A 152 6.78 2.14 14.40
CA ILE A 152 5.47 2.02 13.80
C ILE A 152 4.41 2.18 14.87
N ARG A 153 3.28 2.76 14.49
CA ARG A 153 2.11 2.91 15.36
C ARG A 153 0.85 2.56 14.59
N GLY A 154 -0.11 1.93 15.24
CA GLY A 154 -1.41 1.65 14.65
C GLY A 154 -2.52 1.61 15.67
N SER A 155 -3.71 2.05 15.26
CA SER A 155 -4.96 1.77 15.95
C SER A 155 -5.62 0.58 15.26
N ILE A 156 -5.77 -0.53 15.97
CA ILE A 156 -6.23 -1.81 15.42
C ILE A 156 -7.63 -2.07 15.95
N ASN A 157 -8.57 -2.35 15.04
CA ASN A 157 -9.92 -2.75 15.39
C ASN A 157 -9.95 -4.20 15.88
N VAL A 158 -10.69 -4.46 16.96
CA VAL A 158 -10.71 -5.77 17.62
C VAL A 158 -12.01 -6.50 17.32
N TYR A 159 -11.93 -7.65 16.69
CA TYR A 159 -13.05 -8.56 16.45
C TYR A 159 -12.73 -9.93 17.03
N ASP A 160 -13.77 -10.74 17.32
CA ASP A 160 -13.66 -12.18 17.56
C ASP A 160 -14.01 -12.96 16.26
N PRO A 161 -13.10 -13.03 15.26
CA PRO A 161 -13.31 -13.83 14.07
C PRO A 161 -13.52 -15.30 14.41
N LYS A 162 -14.41 -15.96 13.66
CA LYS A 162 -14.60 -17.41 13.83
C LYS A 162 -13.40 -18.17 13.29
N VAL A 163 -12.66 -18.77 14.22
CA VAL A 163 -11.58 -19.74 13.97
C VAL A 163 -12.06 -21.14 14.42
N LYS A 164 -11.64 -22.19 13.72
CA LYS A 164 -12.13 -23.55 13.97
C LYS A 164 -11.49 -24.10 15.26
N LYS A 165 -12.33 -24.62 16.16
CA LYS A 165 -11.98 -24.91 17.57
C LYS A 165 -10.89 -25.98 17.79
N ASP A 166 -10.54 -26.76 16.78
CA ASP A 166 -9.52 -27.83 16.84
C ASP A 166 -8.59 -27.77 15.63
N SER A 167 -8.49 -26.61 14.98
CA SER A 167 -7.51 -26.40 13.92
C SER A 167 -6.30 -25.63 14.43
N GLN A 168 -5.23 -25.79 13.67
CA GLN A 168 -4.01 -25.01 13.77
C GLN A 168 -4.16 -23.61 13.16
N ASP A 169 -5.40 -23.14 12.96
CA ASP A 169 -5.65 -21.87 12.32
C ASP A 169 -5.65 -20.71 13.32
N LEU A 170 -5.31 -19.53 12.83
CA LEU A 170 -5.42 -18.28 13.56
C LEU A 170 -5.92 -17.16 12.65
N SER A 171 -6.43 -16.12 13.28
CA SER A 171 -6.76 -14.85 12.64
C SER A 171 -6.18 -13.72 13.48
N ALA A 172 -5.37 -12.88 12.86
CA ALA A 172 -4.67 -11.81 13.54
C ALA A 172 -4.88 -10.47 12.84
N SER A 173 -4.75 -9.40 13.62
CA SER A 173 -4.66 -8.01 13.18
C SER A 173 -3.57 -7.34 14.00
N TRP A 174 -2.48 -6.94 13.34
CA TRP A 174 -1.23 -6.56 13.99
C TRP A 174 -0.50 -5.45 13.26
N ILE A 175 0.51 -4.91 13.94
CA ILE A 175 1.57 -4.12 13.33
C ILE A 175 2.90 -4.87 13.50
N GLN A 176 3.76 -4.85 12.49
CA GLN A 176 5.06 -5.52 12.54
C GLN A 176 6.16 -4.71 11.87
N ILE A 177 7.38 -4.86 12.37
CA ILE A 177 8.64 -4.42 11.77
C ILE A 177 9.46 -5.66 11.46
N SER A 178 9.99 -5.80 10.25
CA SER A 178 10.92 -6.88 9.93
C SER A 178 12.06 -6.42 9.03
N SER A 179 13.00 -7.33 8.78
CA SER A 179 14.01 -7.22 7.75
C SER A 179 14.12 -8.53 6.96
N LEU A 180 14.12 -8.43 5.63
CA LEU A 180 14.02 -9.58 4.72
C LEU A 180 15.23 -9.71 3.78
N PRO A 181 16.08 -10.74 3.98
CA PRO A 181 16.95 -11.24 2.92
C PRO A 181 16.12 -12.02 1.89
N LYS A 182 16.41 -11.85 0.59
CA LYS A 182 15.69 -12.40 -0.59
C LYS A 182 15.44 -13.94 -0.64
N ALA A 183 15.76 -14.71 0.40
CA ALA A 183 15.60 -16.16 0.44
C ALA A 183 15.28 -16.72 1.86
N ALA A 184 14.83 -15.87 2.79
CA ALA A 184 14.74 -16.22 4.21
C ALA A 184 13.43 -15.75 4.86
N VAL A 185 12.92 -16.53 5.82
CA VAL A 185 11.81 -16.11 6.68
C VAL A 185 12.31 -14.97 7.59
N GLY A 186 11.57 -13.87 7.58
CA GLY A 186 12.01 -12.57 8.10
C GLY A 186 12.30 -12.52 9.59
N VAL A 187 13.41 -11.87 9.95
CA VAL A 187 13.69 -11.44 11.33
C VAL A 187 12.82 -10.22 11.63
N GLY A 188 12.08 -10.21 12.72
CA GLY A 188 11.08 -9.16 12.96
C GLY A 188 10.46 -9.18 14.35
N ILE A 189 9.70 -8.13 14.66
CA ILE A 189 8.90 -7.95 15.87
C ILE A 189 7.50 -7.50 15.47
N GLY A 190 6.48 -7.94 16.19
CA GLY A 190 5.10 -7.56 15.94
C GLY A 190 4.23 -7.64 17.18
N ALA A 191 3.12 -6.91 17.16
CA ALA A 191 2.14 -6.89 18.25
C ALA A 191 0.74 -6.59 17.71
N GLY A 192 -0.29 -7.21 18.29
CA GLY A 192 -1.65 -7.03 17.82
C GLY A 192 -2.69 -7.90 18.51
N SER A 193 -3.90 -7.88 17.93
CA SER A 193 -5.02 -8.75 18.31
C SER A 193 -4.91 -10.07 17.55
N CYS A 194 -4.98 -11.20 18.24
CA CYS A 194 -5.00 -12.52 17.63
C CYS A 194 -6.12 -13.37 18.24
N VAL A 195 -6.79 -14.17 17.40
CA VAL A 195 -7.66 -15.28 17.80
C VAL A 195 -7.00 -16.55 17.33
N SER A 196 -6.54 -17.37 18.28
CA SER A 196 -5.89 -18.65 18.02
C SER A 196 -6.25 -19.65 19.12
N PRO A 197 -7.20 -20.57 18.87
CA PRO A 197 -7.53 -21.61 19.84
C PRO A 197 -6.36 -22.53 20.18
N SER A 198 -5.42 -22.75 19.26
CA SER A 198 -4.21 -23.54 19.53
C SER A 198 -3.24 -22.84 20.48
N LEU A 199 -3.10 -21.52 20.39
CA LEU A 199 -2.22 -20.74 21.25
C LEU A 199 -2.85 -20.45 22.61
N SER A 200 -4.13 -20.08 22.63
CA SER A 200 -4.78 -19.52 23.82
C SER A 200 -5.80 -20.45 24.49
N GLY A 201 -6.16 -21.57 23.85
CA GLY A 201 -7.17 -22.50 24.37
C GLY A 201 -8.63 -22.03 24.23
N ASP A 202 -8.86 -20.85 23.62
CA ASP A 202 -10.17 -20.28 23.37
C ASP A 202 -10.27 -19.50 22.05
N ASN A 203 -11.45 -18.98 21.75
CA ASN A 203 -11.74 -18.25 20.52
C ASN A 203 -11.92 -16.74 20.77
N PHE A 204 -11.27 -16.18 21.79
CA PHE A 204 -11.36 -14.75 22.07
C PHE A 204 -10.19 -13.99 21.46
N ALA A 205 -10.45 -12.73 21.10
CA ALA A 205 -9.41 -11.78 20.72
C ALA A 205 -8.51 -11.48 21.92
N ARG A 206 -7.23 -11.78 21.76
CA ARG A 206 -6.20 -11.63 22.79
C ARG A 206 -5.06 -10.77 22.27
N PHE A 207 -4.42 -10.02 23.16
CA PHE A 207 -3.27 -9.19 22.79
C PHE A 207 -1.99 -9.99 22.91
N HIS A 208 -1.33 -10.21 21.77
CA HIS A 208 -0.10 -10.98 21.69
C HIS A 208 1.03 -10.14 21.12
N ILE A 209 2.23 -10.46 21.56
CA ILE A 209 3.48 -9.98 20.97
C ILE A 209 4.23 -11.16 20.37
N PHE A 210 5.01 -10.90 19.33
CA PHE A 210 5.75 -11.96 18.66
C PHE A 210 7.06 -11.43 18.07
N TRP A 211 8.12 -12.24 18.08
CA TRP A 211 9.40 -11.88 17.49
C TRP A 211 10.17 -13.08 16.92
N ALA A 212 11.07 -12.81 15.98
CA ALA A 212 12.04 -13.76 15.45
C ALA A 212 13.41 -13.08 15.35
N SER A 213 14.41 -13.63 16.05
CA SER A 213 15.78 -13.08 16.16
C SER A 213 16.72 -13.50 15.03
N HIS A 214 16.47 -14.66 14.43
CA HIS A 214 17.31 -15.27 13.40
C HIS A 214 16.47 -15.76 12.20
N VAL A 215 17.13 -15.83 11.03
CA VAL A 215 16.55 -16.31 9.78
C VAL A 215 16.18 -17.79 9.92
N MET A 216 14.89 -18.12 9.75
CA MET A 216 14.48 -19.52 9.66
C MET A 216 14.77 -20.04 8.25
N GLY A 217 15.45 -21.19 8.15
CA GLY A 217 15.63 -21.93 6.89
C GLY A 217 17.03 -21.94 6.27
N GLN A 218 18.07 -21.44 6.93
CA GLN A 218 19.45 -21.76 6.49
C GLN A 218 19.84 -23.17 6.94
N GLN A 219 20.50 -23.89 6.03
CA GLN A 219 20.94 -25.27 6.18
C GLN A 219 21.73 -25.48 7.48
N GLU A 220 21.55 -26.65 8.10
CA GLU A 220 22.07 -27.11 9.41
C GLU A 220 23.57 -26.86 9.67
N SER A 221 24.37 -26.50 8.66
CA SER A 221 25.82 -26.35 8.75
C SER A 221 26.33 -25.01 9.32
N MET A 222 25.44 -24.08 9.70
CA MET A 222 25.75 -22.90 10.52
C MET A 222 24.85 -22.84 11.78
N MET A 223 24.32 -23.98 12.23
CA MET A 223 23.70 -24.05 13.55
C MET A 223 24.77 -23.83 14.60
N ASP A 224 24.70 -22.68 15.27
CA ASP A 224 25.29 -22.55 16.59
C ASP A 224 24.49 -23.48 17.51
N HIS A 225 25.00 -24.70 17.70
CA HIS A 225 24.33 -25.79 18.43
C HIS A 225 24.00 -25.42 19.88
N ASP A 226 24.52 -24.29 20.37
CA ASP A 226 24.38 -23.85 21.75
C ASP A 226 23.14 -23.00 22.04
N ASN A 227 22.36 -22.53 21.03
CA ASN A 227 21.20 -21.64 21.25
C ASN A 227 19.98 -21.98 20.37
N GLU A 228 19.42 -23.18 20.53
CA GLU A 228 18.22 -23.65 19.79
C GLU A 228 16.96 -22.79 20.06
N GLU A 229 16.83 -22.17 21.24
CA GLU A 229 15.64 -21.40 21.64
C GLU A 229 15.47 -20.06 20.92
N LEU A 230 16.57 -19.39 20.51
CA LEU A 230 16.54 -18.12 19.77
C LEU A 230 16.28 -18.30 18.26
N ASN A 231 16.31 -19.54 17.77
CA ASN A 231 16.21 -19.88 16.35
C ASN A 231 14.77 -20.16 15.88
N LYS A 232 13.79 -20.12 16.80
CA LYS A 232 12.35 -20.27 16.51
C LYS A 232 11.65 -18.95 16.89
N GLY A 233 10.63 -18.56 16.13
CA GLY A 233 9.81 -17.39 16.49
C GLY A 233 9.17 -17.59 17.87
N CYS A 234 9.08 -16.51 18.66
CA CYS A 234 8.67 -16.53 20.06
C CYS A 234 7.52 -15.58 20.35
N ALA A 235 6.54 -16.02 21.15
CA ALA A 235 5.37 -15.25 21.56
C ALA A 235 5.32 -15.02 23.08
N ASP A 236 4.88 -13.83 23.48
CA ASP A 236 4.66 -13.42 24.88
C ASP A 236 5.77 -13.84 25.85
N HIS A 237 5.45 -14.69 26.85
CA HIS A 237 6.39 -15.20 27.85
C HIS A 237 6.76 -16.67 27.64
N ASN A 238 6.41 -17.24 26.48
CA ASN A 238 6.60 -18.66 26.18
C ASN A 238 8.07 -19.01 25.92
N CYS A 239 8.90 -18.00 25.66
CA CYS A 239 10.34 -18.12 25.49
C CYS A 239 11.06 -16.79 25.81
N PRO A 240 12.39 -16.83 26.02
CA PRO A 240 13.18 -15.63 26.33
C PRO A 240 13.28 -14.63 25.17
N GLY A 241 13.32 -13.33 25.46
CA GLY A 241 13.66 -12.29 24.46
C GLY A 241 12.88 -10.98 24.55
N PHE A 242 11.82 -10.92 25.36
CA PHE A 242 11.10 -9.70 25.67
C PHE A 242 11.21 -9.36 27.16
N VAL A 243 11.66 -8.15 27.49
CA VAL A 243 11.75 -7.68 28.87
C VAL A 243 10.49 -6.86 29.18
N GLN A 244 9.55 -7.46 29.89
CA GLN A 244 8.38 -6.75 30.40
C GLN A 244 8.74 -5.98 31.68
N VAL A 245 8.21 -4.76 31.80
CA VAL A 245 8.39 -3.88 32.96
C VAL A 245 7.07 -3.36 33.53
N SER A 246 5.98 -3.45 32.75
CA SER A 246 4.65 -3.08 33.22
C SER A 246 4.13 -4.10 34.24
N HIS A 247 3.71 -3.60 35.40
CA HIS A 247 3.05 -4.38 36.45
C HIS A 247 1.54 -4.51 36.23
N ASN A 248 0.97 -3.77 35.25
CA ASN A 248 -0.49 -3.66 35.10
C ASN A 248 -1.05 -4.21 33.78
N VAL A 249 -0.18 -4.65 32.86
CA VAL A 249 -0.58 -5.15 31.54
C VAL A 249 -0.13 -6.59 31.38
N GLY A 250 -1.08 -7.51 31.24
CA GLY A 250 -0.81 -8.94 31.00
C GLY A 250 -0.78 -9.25 29.51
N LEU A 251 0.37 -9.74 29.02
CA LEU A 251 0.47 -10.28 27.65
C LEU A 251 -0.33 -11.59 27.53
N GLY A 252 -0.89 -11.84 26.34
CA GLY A 252 -1.82 -12.94 26.10
C GLY A 252 -3.22 -12.72 26.66
N GLY A 253 -3.45 -11.60 27.37
CA GLY A 253 -4.73 -11.30 28.00
C GLY A 253 -5.86 -11.03 27.01
N ARG A 254 -7.09 -11.28 27.45
CA ARG A 254 -8.29 -11.03 26.65
C ARG A 254 -8.51 -9.53 26.43
N ILE A 255 -8.79 -9.16 25.18
CA ILE A 255 -9.13 -7.79 24.82
C ILE A 255 -10.65 -7.61 24.94
N HIS A 256 -11.09 -6.60 25.68
CA HIS A 256 -12.51 -6.30 25.83
C HIS A 256 -12.76 -4.80 25.98
N PRO A 257 -13.91 -4.28 25.50
CA PRO A 257 -14.92 -4.90 24.62
C PRO A 257 -14.46 -5.08 23.17
N ILE A 258 -15.21 -5.90 22.41
CA ILE A 258 -14.95 -6.23 20.99
C ILE A 258 -15.92 -5.48 20.05
N SER A 259 -15.48 -5.24 18.82
CA SER A 259 -16.29 -4.63 17.77
C SER A 259 -17.41 -5.53 17.27
N ILE A 260 -18.49 -4.89 16.84
CA ILE A 260 -19.67 -5.55 16.30
C ILE A 260 -19.90 -5.04 14.87
N TYR A 261 -20.12 -5.94 13.91
CA TYR A 261 -20.46 -5.56 12.55
C TYR A 261 -21.71 -4.67 12.52
N ASN A 262 -21.64 -3.52 11.83
CA ASN A 262 -22.67 -2.47 11.86
C ASN A 262 -23.06 -1.95 13.27
N GLY A 263 -22.20 -2.16 14.26
CA GLY A 263 -22.39 -1.72 15.63
C GLY A 263 -21.17 -0.96 16.19
N PRO A 264 -21.06 -0.83 17.52
CA PRO A 264 -19.94 -0.18 18.17
C PRO A 264 -18.60 -0.77 17.73
N GLN A 265 -17.64 0.10 17.43
CA GLN A 265 -16.29 -0.26 17.04
C GLN A 265 -15.33 0.04 18.19
N TYR A 266 -14.53 -0.94 18.56
CA TYR A 266 -13.52 -0.85 19.59
C TYR A 266 -12.13 -1.09 19.02
N VAL A 267 -11.18 -0.24 19.41
CA VAL A 267 -9.80 -0.28 18.91
C VAL A 267 -8.80 -0.37 20.05
N ILE A 268 -7.68 -1.04 19.80
CA ILE A 268 -6.46 -0.94 20.61
C ILE A 268 -5.44 -0.04 19.92
N ASN A 269 -4.60 0.63 20.68
CA ASN A 269 -3.48 1.42 20.15
C ASN A 269 -2.17 0.72 20.48
N VAL A 270 -1.35 0.51 19.48
CA VAL A 270 -0.06 -0.19 19.59
C VAL A 270 1.03 0.67 18.98
N LEU A 271 2.14 0.81 19.68
CA LEU A 271 3.32 1.56 19.26
C LEU A 271 4.56 0.69 19.49
N ILE A 272 5.31 0.41 18.42
CA ILE A 272 6.63 -0.21 18.47
C ILE A 272 7.65 0.82 18.01
N PHE A 273 8.71 1.08 18.77
CA PHE A 273 9.70 2.08 18.38
C PHE A 273 11.08 1.80 18.94
N LYS A 274 12.11 2.32 18.27
CA LYS A 274 13.49 2.21 18.70
C LYS A 274 13.84 3.33 19.68
N ASP A 275 14.38 2.96 20.84
CA ASP A 275 14.91 3.91 21.82
C ASP A 275 16.18 4.58 21.30
N SER A 276 16.26 5.89 21.40
CA SER A 276 17.39 6.65 20.85
C SER A 276 18.69 6.54 21.65
N LYS A 277 18.63 6.15 22.93
CA LYS A 277 19.81 6.07 23.82
C LYS A 277 20.25 4.63 24.06
N THR A 278 19.31 3.72 24.23
CA THR A 278 19.60 2.31 24.53
C THR A 278 19.48 1.41 23.30
N GLU A 279 18.94 1.92 22.19
CA GLU A 279 18.69 1.20 20.94
C GLU A 279 17.68 0.05 21.04
N ASN A 280 17.13 -0.21 22.23
CA ASN A 280 16.11 -1.23 22.48
C ASN A 280 14.81 -0.93 21.73
N TRP A 281 14.11 -1.97 21.28
CA TRP A 281 12.81 -1.82 20.64
C TRP A 281 11.70 -1.85 21.70
N TRP A 282 11.08 -0.71 21.96
CA TRP A 282 10.01 -0.56 22.94
C TRP A 282 8.64 -0.86 22.36
N LEU A 283 7.81 -1.50 23.17
CA LEU A 283 6.38 -1.68 22.96
C LEU A 283 5.60 -0.81 23.95
N ALA A 284 4.67 -0.04 23.41
CA ALA A 284 3.70 0.73 24.16
C ALA A 284 2.27 0.43 23.69
N TYR A 285 1.34 0.48 24.64
CA TYR A 285 -0.07 0.15 24.46
C TYR A 285 -0.98 1.25 24.99
N SER A 286 -2.24 1.27 24.53
CA SER A 286 -3.26 2.25 24.90
C SER A 286 -3.06 3.63 24.27
N SER A 287 -4.11 4.46 24.32
CA SER A 287 -4.12 5.83 23.80
C SER A 287 -3.05 6.71 24.45
N ASN A 288 -2.67 6.41 25.70
CA ASN A 288 -1.63 7.12 26.43
C ASN A 288 -0.20 6.58 26.17
N ASN A 289 -0.04 5.60 25.27
CA ASN A 289 1.23 4.93 24.97
C ASN A 289 1.93 4.40 26.25
N THR A 290 1.19 3.74 27.13
CA THR A 290 1.72 3.08 28.33
C THR A 290 2.79 2.07 27.94
N PRO A 291 4.06 2.24 28.38
CA PRO A 291 5.12 1.28 28.10
C PRO A 291 4.82 -0.09 28.71
N ILE A 292 4.91 -1.14 27.91
CA ILE A 292 4.78 -2.52 28.38
C ILE A 292 6.16 -3.10 28.71
N GLY A 293 7.12 -2.91 27.81
CA GLY A 293 8.42 -3.56 27.83
C GLY A 293 9.16 -3.34 26.51
N TYR A 294 10.27 -4.04 26.34
CA TYR A 294 11.13 -3.90 25.17
C TYR A 294 11.82 -5.20 24.78
N TRP A 295 12.18 -5.30 23.51
CA TRP A 295 13.12 -6.28 22.99
C TRP A 295 14.53 -5.69 23.00
N PRO A 296 15.51 -6.32 23.68
CA PRO A 296 16.91 -5.91 23.60
C PRO A 296 17.40 -5.95 22.15
N SER A 297 18.03 -4.88 21.67
CA SER A 297 18.47 -4.81 20.26
C SER A 297 19.58 -5.81 19.93
N SER A 298 20.38 -6.18 20.93
CA SER A 298 21.49 -7.11 20.83
C SER A 298 21.10 -8.51 20.36
N GLN A 299 19.84 -8.91 20.53
CA GLN A 299 19.35 -10.22 20.12
C GLN A 299 19.04 -10.33 18.62
N PHE A 300 18.94 -9.20 17.92
CA PHE A 300 18.60 -9.20 16.50
C PHE A 300 19.85 -9.08 15.64
N SER A 301 19.85 -9.80 14.52
CA SER A 301 20.88 -9.70 13.49
C SER A 301 20.54 -8.63 12.44
N TYR A 302 19.29 -8.58 11.98
CA TYR A 302 18.87 -7.71 10.87
C TYR A 302 18.14 -6.44 11.32
N ILE A 303 17.22 -6.55 12.28
CA ILE A 303 16.52 -5.38 12.82
C ILE A 303 17.28 -4.68 13.97
N LYS A 304 18.56 -5.01 14.16
CA LYS A 304 19.39 -4.46 15.24
C LYS A 304 19.47 -2.94 15.19
N ALA A 305 19.64 -2.36 14.00
CA ALA A 305 19.74 -0.91 13.82
C ALA A 305 18.41 -0.27 13.39
N LYS A 306 17.65 -0.94 12.51
CA LYS A 306 16.39 -0.47 11.92
C LYS A 306 15.67 -1.64 11.25
N GLY A 307 14.37 -1.53 11.02
CA GLY A 307 13.68 -2.39 10.05
C GLY A 307 13.85 -1.87 8.62
N ASP A 308 13.65 -2.74 7.64
CA ASP A 308 13.52 -2.35 6.22
C ASP A 308 12.10 -2.58 5.67
N TYR A 309 11.23 -3.16 6.52
CA TYR A 309 9.85 -3.46 6.24
C TYR A 309 8.99 -3.16 7.45
N ALA A 310 7.80 -2.62 7.20
CA ALA A 310 6.72 -2.55 8.16
C ALA A 310 5.39 -2.98 7.54
N PHE A 311 4.52 -3.56 8.35
CA PHE A 311 3.18 -3.94 7.93
C PHE A 311 2.13 -3.56 8.99
N TRP A 312 0.97 -3.12 8.50
CA TRP A 312 -0.24 -2.90 9.28
C TRP A 312 -1.39 -3.64 8.62
N GLY A 313 -2.01 -4.58 9.32
CA GLY A 313 -3.12 -5.30 8.72
C GLY A 313 -3.46 -6.57 9.45
N GLY A 314 -4.26 -7.40 8.80
CA GLY A 314 -4.61 -8.71 9.29
C GLY A 314 -4.10 -9.83 8.40
N TYR A 315 -4.01 -11.01 8.98
CA TYR A 315 -3.74 -12.23 8.24
C TYR A 315 -4.47 -13.39 8.91
N VAL A 316 -4.80 -14.38 8.10
CA VAL A 316 -5.23 -15.69 8.56
C VAL A 316 -4.16 -16.69 8.17
N GLN A 317 -3.86 -17.61 9.08
CA GLN A 317 -2.84 -18.61 8.88
C GLN A 317 -3.36 -19.94 9.39
N GLY A 318 -2.92 -21.04 8.75
CA GLY A 318 -3.17 -22.39 9.21
C GLY A 318 -3.51 -23.36 8.08
N PRO A 319 -3.72 -24.65 8.40
CA PRO A 319 -3.95 -25.72 7.43
C PRO A 319 -5.24 -25.52 6.62
N THR A 320 -6.20 -24.75 7.12
CA THR A 320 -7.42 -24.46 6.37
C THR A 320 -7.36 -23.15 5.60
N ALA A 321 -6.31 -22.34 5.75
CA ALA A 321 -6.21 -21.01 5.12
C ALA A 321 -6.41 -21.03 3.59
N ALA A 322 -5.82 -22.00 2.86
CA ALA A 322 -6.03 -22.10 1.40
C ALA A 322 -7.37 -22.71 0.97
N SER A 323 -7.97 -23.58 1.79
CA SER A 323 -9.13 -24.37 1.37
C SER A 323 -10.46 -23.86 1.93
N ASN A 324 -10.44 -23.36 3.16
CA ASN A 324 -11.57 -22.80 3.87
C ASN A 324 -11.06 -21.79 4.92
N PRO A 325 -10.58 -20.61 4.47
CA PRO A 325 -9.89 -19.68 5.35
C PRO A 325 -10.73 -19.27 6.56
N PRO A 326 -10.10 -19.11 7.75
CA PRO A 326 -10.72 -18.44 8.88
C PRO A 326 -11.22 -17.06 8.50
N GLN A 327 -12.13 -16.51 9.31
CA GLN A 327 -12.53 -15.11 9.12
C GLN A 327 -11.35 -14.20 9.41
N MET A 328 -11.08 -13.24 8.52
CA MET A 328 -10.13 -12.15 8.77
C MET A 328 -10.95 -10.89 9.10
N GLY A 329 -11.11 -10.59 10.38
CA GLY A 329 -12.03 -9.54 10.85
C GLY A 329 -13.47 -10.03 10.95
N ASN A 330 -14.40 -9.46 10.17
CA ASN A 330 -15.84 -9.80 10.21
C ASN A 330 -16.27 -10.67 9.00
N LYS A 331 -17.45 -11.32 9.06
CA LYS A 331 -17.99 -12.14 7.96
C LYS A 331 -19.33 -11.62 7.46
N ASN A 332 -19.46 -11.52 6.12
CA ASN A 332 -20.72 -11.50 5.38
C ASN A 332 -20.66 -12.55 4.24
N ASN A 333 -21.77 -13.20 3.89
CA ASN A 333 -21.77 -14.52 3.22
C ASN A 333 -22.55 -14.50 1.88
N GLU A 334 -21.94 -14.01 0.79
CA GLU A 334 -22.44 -14.20 -0.60
C GLU A 334 -21.26 -14.47 -1.56
N LEU A 335 -21.27 -15.62 -2.25
CA LEU A 335 -20.22 -16.18 -3.12
C LEU A 335 -20.76 -16.40 -4.55
N VAL A 336 -20.00 -16.07 -5.61
CA VAL A 336 -20.26 -16.54 -7.00
C VAL A 336 -18.93 -16.85 -7.73
N THR A 337 -18.83 -18.00 -8.39
CA THR A 337 -17.68 -18.57 -9.14
C THR A 337 -18.00 -18.80 -10.64
N PRO A 338 -17.04 -18.75 -11.60
CA PRO A 338 -17.26 -19.08 -13.02
C PRO A 338 -16.57 -20.38 -13.51
N ASN A 339 -17.17 -21.04 -14.52
CA ASN A 339 -16.71 -22.29 -15.17
C ASN A 339 -16.07 -22.04 -16.56
N VAL A 340 -15.04 -22.83 -16.88
CA VAL A 340 -14.29 -22.92 -18.16
C VAL A 340 -14.62 -24.26 -18.85
N ARG A 341 -14.51 -24.38 -20.19
CA ARG A 341 -14.06 -25.62 -20.89
C ARG A 341 -13.69 -25.43 -22.37
N ASP A 342 -12.45 -25.82 -22.66
CA ASP A 342 -11.89 -26.73 -23.68
C ASP A 342 -11.63 -26.30 -25.15
N SER A 343 -10.32 -26.13 -25.41
CA SER A 343 -9.48 -26.85 -26.41
C SER A 343 -9.19 -26.31 -27.84
N ASP A 344 -7.89 -26.08 -28.07
CA ASP A 344 -7.07 -26.03 -29.33
C ASP A 344 -7.02 -27.41 -30.06
N PRO A 345 -6.37 -27.67 -31.26
CA PRO A 345 -5.17 -27.02 -31.85
C PRO A 345 -5.03 -27.01 -33.41
N PHE A 346 -4.00 -26.34 -33.99
CA PHE A 346 -3.10 -26.89 -35.03
C PHE A 346 -1.87 -25.99 -35.31
N SER A 347 -0.75 -26.67 -35.50
CA SER A 347 0.65 -26.24 -35.63
C SER A 347 1.06 -25.81 -37.05
N SER A 348 1.99 -24.86 -37.20
CA SER A 348 3.35 -25.08 -37.72
C SER A 348 4.10 -23.78 -38.03
N ASP A 349 5.33 -23.72 -37.51
CA ASP A 349 6.33 -22.64 -37.59
C ASP A 349 7.29 -22.89 -38.78
N PRO A 350 8.04 -21.90 -39.30
CA PRO A 350 9.46 -21.85 -38.92
C PRO A 350 10.08 -20.43 -38.76
N LYS A 351 10.56 -20.17 -37.53
CA LYS A 351 11.77 -19.44 -37.06
C LYS A 351 12.70 -18.72 -38.07
N LEU A 352 13.16 -17.50 -37.72
CA LEU A 352 14.43 -17.25 -36.97
C LEU A 352 14.73 -15.73 -36.79
N TYR A 353 14.81 -15.26 -35.54
CA TYR A 353 16.02 -14.74 -34.91
C TYR A 353 15.88 -14.95 -33.39
N SER A 354 16.87 -15.63 -32.82
CA SER A 354 16.93 -16.17 -31.47
C SER A 354 17.43 -15.14 -30.44
N TYR A 355 16.77 -15.10 -29.28
CA TYR A 355 17.46 -14.98 -27.99
C TYR A 355 16.81 -15.97 -27.03
N ASP A 356 17.56 -17.04 -26.70
CA ASP A 356 17.17 -18.11 -25.79
C ASP A 356 17.35 -17.67 -24.32
N GLY A 357 16.48 -18.17 -23.45
CA GLY A 357 16.62 -17.97 -22.01
C GLY A 357 15.47 -18.44 -21.13
N TYR A 358 14.99 -19.67 -21.35
CA TYR A 358 14.21 -20.51 -20.42
C TYR A 358 12.70 -20.22 -20.22
N GLY A 359 11.91 -20.99 -20.99
CA GLY A 359 10.95 -21.93 -20.40
C GLY A 359 9.57 -21.39 -20.04
N LEU A 360 8.67 -21.38 -21.04
CA LEU A 360 7.25 -21.57 -20.79
C LEU A 360 7.01 -22.96 -20.16
N ASN A 361 5.99 -23.07 -19.31
CA ASN A 361 5.08 -24.20 -19.41
C ASN A 361 3.66 -23.66 -19.43
N ASP A 362 2.95 -24.09 -20.47
CA ASP A 362 1.59 -23.79 -20.84
C ASP A 362 0.57 -24.40 -19.89
N ASN A 363 -0.57 -23.73 -19.76
CA ASN A 363 -1.91 -24.31 -19.83
C ASN A 363 -2.89 -23.16 -20.04
N GLY A 364 -3.12 -22.83 -21.30
CA GLY A 364 -4.10 -21.83 -21.69
C GLY A 364 -5.53 -22.36 -21.55
N GLU A 365 -6.40 -21.53 -20.98
CA GLU A 365 -7.80 -21.53 -21.40
C GLU A 365 -8.45 -20.15 -21.24
N LYS A 366 -9.22 -19.77 -22.27
CA LYS A 366 -9.81 -18.44 -22.50
C LYS A 366 -10.98 -18.17 -21.53
N SER A 367 -10.93 -17.08 -20.76
CA SER A 367 -12.13 -16.49 -20.16
C SER A 367 -12.87 -15.64 -21.21
N SER A 368 -14.13 -15.98 -21.49
CA SER A 368 -15.08 -15.10 -22.17
C SER A 368 -15.69 -14.09 -21.17
N ASN A 369 -15.75 -12.84 -21.63
CA ASN A 369 -16.35 -11.60 -21.08
C ASN A 369 -17.80 -11.73 -20.53
N PRO A 370 -18.46 -10.67 -19.96
CA PRO A 370 -17.97 -9.35 -19.51
C PRO A 370 -18.53 -8.87 -18.13
N LEU A 371 -17.90 -7.83 -17.59
CA LEU A 371 -18.45 -6.95 -16.54
C LEU A 371 -19.70 -6.20 -17.04
N THR A 372 -20.80 -6.20 -16.27
CA THR A 372 -21.90 -5.24 -16.43
C THR A 372 -21.85 -4.15 -15.35
N MET A 373 -21.36 -3.00 -15.79
CA MET A 373 -21.98 -1.67 -15.77
C MET A 373 -22.71 -1.05 -14.55
N GLU A 374 -22.96 -1.71 -13.42
CA GLU A 374 -23.78 -1.10 -12.34
C GLU A 374 -23.02 -0.46 -11.18
N LYS A 375 -21.72 -0.77 -10.99
CA LYS A 375 -20.96 -0.30 -9.81
C LYS A 375 -20.46 1.15 -9.90
N TYR A 376 -20.70 1.82 -11.02
CA TYR A 376 -20.27 3.19 -11.20
C TYR A 376 -21.22 4.21 -10.59
N SER A 377 -22.40 3.87 -10.02
CA SER A 377 -23.39 4.91 -9.68
C SER A 377 -23.45 5.43 -8.22
N GLN A 378 -22.71 4.93 -7.23
CA GLN A 378 -22.91 5.37 -5.82
C GLN A 378 -21.62 5.77 -5.05
N ILE A 379 -20.84 6.65 -5.67
CA ILE A 379 -20.05 7.72 -5.00
C ILE A 379 -20.91 8.99 -4.88
N LEU A 380 -21.27 9.40 -3.67
CA LEU A 380 -21.21 10.80 -3.17
C LEU A 380 -22.05 10.90 -1.90
N THR A 381 -21.37 10.86 -0.74
CA THR A 381 -21.54 11.71 0.46
C THR A 381 -20.76 11.05 1.62
N THR A 382 -19.46 11.37 1.80
CA THR A 382 -18.82 12.39 2.70
C THR A 382 -18.38 11.80 4.06
N LEU A 383 -17.07 11.53 4.29
CA LEU A 383 -15.93 12.39 4.73
C LEU A 383 -15.90 12.58 6.27
N GLN A 384 -14.79 12.45 7.02
CA GLN A 384 -13.42 12.96 6.80
C GLN A 384 -12.32 12.13 7.51
N VAL A 385 -11.12 12.07 6.91
CA VAL A 385 -9.84 11.68 7.54
C VAL A 385 -8.77 12.72 7.20
N ASN A 386 -8.05 13.27 8.19
CA ASN A 386 -6.97 14.25 7.98
C ASN A 386 -5.66 13.57 7.56
N LYS A 387 -5.51 13.28 6.26
CA LYS A 387 -4.21 13.17 5.58
C LYS A 387 -3.79 14.57 5.11
N THR A 388 -2.56 14.99 5.40
CA THR A 388 -2.03 16.25 4.86
C THR A 388 -1.64 16.04 3.39
N ILE A 389 -2.57 16.34 2.49
CA ILE A 389 -2.35 16.34 1.05
C ILE A 389 -1.60 17.64 0.71
N GLN A 390 -0.57 17.54 -0.13
CA GLN A 390 0.05 18.74 -0.69
C GLN A 390 -0.91 19.31 -1.72
N MET A 391 -1.65 20.37 -1.35
CA MET A 391 -2.67 20.96 -2.22
C MET A 391 -2.08 21.78 -3.38
N GLU A 392 -0.86 22.30 -3.22
CA GLU A 392 -0.20 23.16 -4.20
C GLU A 392 1.30 22.83 -4.35
N PRO A 393 1.88 23.05 -5.54
CA PRO A 393 3.32 22.89 -5.75
C PRO A 393 4.10 23.87 -4.87
N SER A 394 5.30 23.48 -4.44
CA SER A 394 6.16 24.34 -3.61
C SER A 394 6.70 25.57 -4.35
N SER A 395 6.70 25.53 -5.67
CA SER A 395 7.06 26.63 -6.57
C SER A 395 6.50 26.34 -7.96
N PHE A 396 6.15 27.39 -8.71
CA PHE A 396 5.85 27.27 -10.13
C PHE A 396 7.08 27.58 -10.98
N PRO A 397 7.17 27.03 -12.20
CA PRO A 397 8.23 27.40 -13.11
C PRO A 397 8.22 28.89 -13.45
N ILE A 398 9.41 29.50 -13.54
CA ILE A 398 9.56 30.88 -13.99
C ILE A 398 9.20 30.91 -15.47
N ARG A 399 8.09 31.58 -15.80
CA ARG A 399 7.56 31.61 -17.17
C ARG A 399 8.51 32.38 -18.08
N MET A 400 8.74 31.83 -19.27
CA MET A 400 9.06 32.62 -20.44
C MET A 400 7.74 33.20 -20.95
N ASP A 401 7.60 34.53 -20.95
CA ASP A 401 6.54 35.20 -21.70
C ASP A 401 6.84 35.05 -23.20
N ILE A 402 6.46 33.90 -23.77
CA ILE A 402 6.31 33.80 -25.21
C ILE A 402 5.04 34.59 -25.54
N LYS A 403 5.21 35.76 -26.15
CA LYS A 403 4.10 36.49 -26.77
C LYS A 403 3.55 35.60 -27.86
N SER A 404 2.55 34.76 -27.57
CA SER A 404 1.88 33.98 -28.63
C SER A 404 1.15 34.97 -29.54
N PRO A 405 1.59 35.20 -30.79
CA PRO A 405 1.01 36.23 -31.65
C PRO A 405 -0.34 35.81 -32.23
N LEU A 406 -0.75 34.54 -32.06
CA LEU A 406 -2.04 34.04 -32.54
C LEU A 406 -3.16 34.28 -31.52
N VAL A 407 -3.23 35.52 -31.01
CA VAL A 407 -4.41 36.08 -30.33
C VAL A 407 -5.49 36.27 -31.40
N GLY A 408 -6.14 35.18 -31.82
CA GLY A 408 -7.32 35.27 -32.70
C GLY A 408 -7.74 33.98 -33.42
N ALA A 409 -6.81 33.10 -33.81
CA ALA A 409 -7.13 31.96 -34.69
C ALA A 409 -7.16 30.58 -34.00
N VAL A 410 -6.59 30.47 -32.80
CA VAL A 410 -6.59 29.23 -32.01
C VAL A 410 -7.15 29.53 -30.63
N SER A 411 -8.18 28.79 -30.24
CA SER A 411 -8.86 28.97 -28.97
C SER A 411 -8.52 27.85 -27.98
N GLN A 412 -8.70 28.11 -26.69
CA GLN A 412 -8.46 27.10 -25.66
C GLN A 412 -9.64 26.12 -25.61
N ALA A 413 -9.40 24.84 -25.93
CA ALA A 413 -10.33 23.77 -25.61
C ALA A 413 -10.42 23.61 -24.09
N GLN A 414 -11.62 23.35 -23.57
CA GLN A 414 -11.84 23.16 -22.15
C GLN A 414 -11.97 21.67 -21.83
N LEU A 415 -11.41 21.27 -20.69
CA LEU A 415 -11.80 20.02 -20.06
C LEU A 415 -13.20 20.18 -19.48
N SER A 416 -13.95 19.09 -19.44
CA SER A 416 -15.22 19.06 -18.72
C SER A 416 -14.97 19.43 -17.24
N THR A 417 -15.38 20.63 -16.85
CA THR A 417 -15.26 21.11 -15.47
C THR A 417 -16.54 20.84 -14.68
N ILE A 418 -16.39 20.42 -13.43
CA ILE A 418 -17.49 20.20 -12.49
C ILE A 418 -17.16 20.96 -11.22
N ASP A 419 -18.05 21.78 -10.72
CA ASP A 419 -17.83 22.48 -9.45
C ASP A 419 -18.09 21.54 -8.26
N CYS A 420 -17.13 20.64 -7.99
CA CYS A 420 -17.16 19.85 -6.76
C CYS A 420 -16.82 20.73 -5.55
N THR A 421 -17.45 20.45 -4.42
CA THR A 421 -17.14 21.10 -3.14
C THR A 421 -15.65 20.95 -2.78
N ILE A 422 -15.05 21.98 -2.18
CA ILE A 422 -13.66 21.93 -1.71
C ILE A 422 -13.46 20.70 -0.80
N GLY A 423 -12.43 19.89 -1.08
CA GLY A 423 -12.18 18.61 -0.40
C GLY A 423 -12.80 17.38 -1.09
N THR A 424 -13.48 17.55 -2.22
CA THR A 424 -13.97 16.48 -3.09
C THR A 424 -13.41 16.61 -4.50
N ILE A 425 -13.37 15.51 -5.25
CA ILE A 425 -12.73 15.45 -6.57
C ILE A 425 -13.70 14.83 -7.58
N PRO A 426 -13.81 15.37 -8.82
CA PRO A 426 -14.63 14.77 -9.86
C PRO A 426 -13.98 13.47 -10.37
N ILE A 427 -14.75 12.37 -10.35
CA ILE A 427 -14.37 11.07 -10.93
C ILE A 427 -15.36 10.74 -12.06
N VAL A 428 -14.84 10.59 -13.29
CA VAL A 428 -15.67 10.21 -14.43
C VAL A 428 -16.08 8.76 -14.30
N ARG A 429 -17.40 8.53 -14.38
CA ARG A 429 -17.98 7.22 -14.16
C ARG A 429 -18.27 6.51 -15.49
N ASN A 430 -17.37 5.66 -15.97
CA ASN A 430 -17.63 4.81 -17.14
C ASN A 430 -16.94 3.46 -17.01
N ASN A 431 -17.74 2.40 -16.90
CA ASN A 431 -17.27 1.01 -16.75
C ASN A 431 -16.39 0.50 -17.91
N ASN A 432 -16.50 1.07 -19.11
CA ASN A 432 -15.70 0.64 -20.25
C ASN A 432 -14.34 1.37 -20.33
N LEU A 433 -14.19 2.52 -19.65
CA LEU A 433 -12.91 3.25 -19.54
C LEU A 433 -11.92 2.56 -18.60
N ALA A 434 -12.40 1.78 -17.63
CA ALA A 434 -11.56 1.02 -16.69
C ALA A 434 -10.68 -0.04 -17.38
N ASN A 435 -11.13 -0.57 -18.52
CA ASN A 435 -10.36 -1.51 -19.35
C ASN A 435 -9.48 -0.82 -20.41
N MET A 436 -9.54 0.50 -20.52
CA MET A 436 -9.04 1.26 -21.67
C MET A 436 -7.52 1.38 -21.72
N MET A 437 -6.82 1.44 -20.59
CA MET A 437 -5.41 1.87 -20.58
C MET A 437 -4.49 1.10 -19.65
N VAL A 438 -4.75 -0.19 -19.47
CA VAL A 438 -3.60 -1.07 -19.28
C VAL A 438 -2.99 -1.19 -20.67
N GLN A 439 -1.97 -0.38 -21.00
CA GLN A 439 -1.15 -0.65 -22.17
C GLN A 439 -0.68 -2.10 -22.02
N ARG A 440 -1.30 -3.01 -22.77
CA ARG A 440 -0.90 -4.40 -22.73
C ARG A 440 0.46 -4.43 -23.39
N ILE A 441 1.48 -4.71 -22.58
CA ILE A 441 2.84 -5.00 -23.03
C ILE A 441 2.70 -5.96 -24.23
N GLY A 442 3.14 -5.51 -25.41
CA GLY A 442 3.10 -6.29 -26.66
C GLY A 442 2.09 -5.87 -27.74
N TRP A 443 1.21 -4.87 -27.53
CA TRP A 443 0.36 -4.37 -28.62
C TRP A 443 1.13 -3.49 -29.62
N PRO A 444 0.89 -3.67 -30.94
CA PRO A 444 1.57 -2.90 -31.95
C PRO A 444 1.17 -1.43 -31.91
N MET A 445 2.11 -0.62 -32.36
CA MET A 445 2.23 0.77 -31.98
C MET A 445 2.77 1.49 -33.25
N LEU A 446 2.10 2.55 -33.74
CA LEU A 446 2.61 3.44 -34.81
C LEU A 446 2.37 4.92 -34.45
N GLY A 447 3.26 5.82 -34.86
CA GLY A 447 3.16 7.24 -34.52
C GLY A 447 3.96 8.17 -35.42
N ALA A 448 3.82 9.47 -35.16
CA ALA A 448 4.67 10.54 -35.68
C ALA A 448 4.88 11.60 -34.58
N GLU A 449 6.14 11.94 -34.31
CA GLU A 449 6.55 12.55 -33.05
C GLU A 449 7.82 13.41 -33.16
N ILE A 450 8.10 14.16 -32.10
CA ILE A 450 9.43 14.70 -31.76
C ILE A 450 9.93 13.96 -30.54
N GLU A 451 11.11 13.36 -30.66
CA GLU A 451 11.89 12.82 -29.55
C GLU A 451 12.91 13.86 -29.08
N TYR A 452 13.09 14.01 -27.77
CA TYR A 452 14.08 14.90 -27.17
C TYR A 452 14.89 14.20 -26.10
N TRP A 453 16.21 14.34 -26.18
CA TRP A 453 17.15 13.68 -25.29
C TRP A 453 18.00 14.71 -24.55
N ASP A 454 17.67 14.95 -23.28
CA ASP A 454 18.44 15.81 -22.38
C ASP A 454 18.01 15.59 -20.92
N GLU A 455 18.77 16.09 -19.96
CA GLU A 455 18.35 16.12 -18.57
C GLU A 455 17.24 17.16 -18.36
N ILE A 456 16.04 16.69 -18.02
CA ILE A 456 14.85 17.54 -17.95
C ILE A 456 14.08 17.40 -16.65
N TYR A 457 13.62 18.53 -16.11
CA TYR A 457 12.83 18.66 -14.88
C TYR A 457 11.38 19.04 -15.18
N GLY A 458 11.01 19.21 -16.45
CA GLY A 458 9.65 19.50 -16.86
C GLY A 458 9.51 19.71 -18.35
N ILE A 459 8.28 19.58 -18.82
CA ILE A 459 7.86 19.71 -20.21
C ILE A 459 6.55 20.48 -20.31
N HIS A 460 6.39 21.27 -21.35
CA HIS A 460 5.19 22.04 -21.64
C HIS A 460 4.90 22.05 -23.13
N ALA A 461 3.62 21.96 -23.52
CA ALA A 461 3.20 22.23 -24.89
C ALA A 461 1.69 22.54 -24.99
N SER A 462 1.33 23.13 -26.13
CA SER A 462 -0.05 23.24 -26.62
C SER A 462 -0.35 22.09 -27.59
N ILE A 463 -1.29 21.22 -27.23
CA ILE A 463 -1.72 20.07 -28.04
C ILE A 463 -3.01 20.44 -28.77
N ASN A 464 -3.01 20.36 -30.10
CA ASN A 464 -4.22 20.55 -30.90
C ASN A 464 -5.11 19.30 -30.86
N VAL A 465 -6.41 19.50 -30.70
CA VAL A 465 -7.35 18.40 -30.38
C VAL A 465 -8.34 18.18 -31.52
N TYR A 466 -8.40 16.94 -32.02
CA TYR A 466 -9.34 16.44 -33.03
C TYR A 466 -10.01 15.15 -32.54
N GLU A 467 -11.10 14.75 -33.20
CA GLU A 467 -11.79 13.46 -33.00
C GLU A 467 -11.56 12.54 -34.22
N PRO A 468 -10.38 11.88 -34.35
CA PRO A 468 -10.08 10.98 -35.47
C PRO A 468 -11.00 9.77 -35.55
N SER A 469 -11.20 9.25 -36.76
CA SER A 469 -11.94 8.01 -36.98
C SER A 469 -11.16 6.79 -36.49
N VAL A 470 -11.71 6.11 -35.49
CA VAL A 470 -11.19 4.86 -34.92
C VAL A 470 -12.27 3.80 -35.03
N LYS A 471 -11.90 2.55 -35.34
CA LYS A 471 -12.89 1.48 -35.59
C LYS A 471 -13.59 1.09 -34.30
N LYS A 472 -14.92 1.11 -34.30
CA LYS A 472 -15.71 0.60 -33.17
C LYS A 472 -15.35 -0.86 -32.87
N ASP A 473 -15.24 -1.19 -31.59
CA ASP A 473 -14.94 -2.55 -31.06
C ASP A 473 -13.56 -3.12 -31.42
N SER A 474 -12.70 -2.34 -32.10
CA SER A 474 -11.32 -2.77 -32.42
C SER A 474 -10.40 -2.81 -31.20
N LYS A 475 -10.72 -2.06 -30.13
CA LYS A 475 -9.80 -1.72 -29.04
C LYS A 475 -8.58 -0.91 -29.48
N ASP A 476 -8.58 -0.34 -30.68
CA ASP A 476 -7.57 0.63 -31.09
C ASP A 476 -7.83 2.00 -30.45
N VAL A 477 -6.75 2.74 -30.24
CA VAL A 477 -6.72 4.10 -29.70
C VAL A 477 -6.00 5.00 -30.71
N SER A 478 -6.46 6.24 -30.85
CA SER A 478 -5.71 7.32 -31.50
C SER A 478 -5.53 8.47 -30.52
N ALA A 479 -4.30 8.95 -30.35
CA ALA A 479 -3.96 9.89 -29.30
C ALA A 479 -2.93 10.95 -29.74
N SER A 480 -2.89 12.05 -29.00
CA SER A 480 -1.84 13.06 -29.04
C SER A 480 -1.40 13.35 -27.61
N TRP A 481 -0.11 13.28 -27.32
CA TRP A 481 0.38 13.37 -25.95
C TRP A 481 1.74 14.02 -25.81
N ILE A 482 2.03 14.40 -24.57
CA ILE A 482 3.37 14.78 -24.11
C ILE A 482 3.80 13.80 -23.02
N GLN A 483 5.05 13.36 -23.07
CA GLN A 483 5.60 12.40 -22.12
C GLN A 483 6.99 12.82 -21.67
N ILE A 484 7.29 12.60 -20.39
CA ILE A 484 8.63 12.66 -19.83
C ILE A 484 8.97 11.31 -19.21
N SER A 485 10.17 10.81 -19.47
CA SER A 485 10.61 9.51 -18.97
C SER A 485 12.11 9.45 -18.70
N VAL A 486 12.52 8.35 -18.06
CA VAL A 486 13.91 7.89 -18.05
C VAL A 486 14.00 6.60 -18.86
N ILE A 487 14.96 6.48 -19.77
CA ILE A 487 15.18 5.27 -20.60
C ILE A 487 16.54 4.64 -20.26
N PRO A 488 16.61 3.76 -19.24
CA PRO A 488 17.85 3.07 -18.90
C PRO A 488 18.26 2.08 -19.99
N LYS A 489 19.56 1.98 -20.28
CA LYS A 489 20.13 1.07 -21.28
C LYS A 489 19.66 -0.37 -21.05
N GLY A 490 18.97 -0.95 -22.03
CA GLY A 490 18.50 -2.34 -22.01
C GLY A 490 17.18 -2.58 -21.26
N THR A 491 16.44 -1.53 -20.89
CA THR A 491 15.13 -1.63 -20.22
C THR A 491 14.04 -0.86 -20.97
N ASN A 492 12.78 -1.10 -20.62
CA ASN A 492 11.67 -0.26 -21.07
C ASN A 492 11.69 1.07 -20.29
N GLY A 493 11.47 2.19 -20.98
CA GLY A 493 11.43 3.51 -20.35
C GLY A 493 10.33 3.65 -19.30
N ILE A 494 10.59 4.41 -18.24
CA ILE A 494 9.63 4.70 -17.16
C ILE A 494 9.24 6.16 -17.26
N GLY A 495 7.96 6.43 -17.54
CA GLY A 495 7.49 7.78 -17.78
C GLY A 495 6.14 8.11 -17.19
N ILE A 496 5.85 9.41 -17.22
CA ILE A 496 4.54 10.00 -16.98
C ILE A 496 4.12 10.78 -18.23
N ASP A 497 2.83 10.74 -18.55
CA ASP A 497 2.28 11.45 -19.69
C ASP A 497 0.86 11.97 -19.45
N ALA A 498 0.49 12.92 -20.30
CA ALA A 498 -0.84 13.48 -20.40
C ALA A 498 -1.22 13.60 -21.87
N ARG A 499 -2.45 13.16 -22.19
CA ARG A 499 -2.88 12.90 -23.57
C ARG A 499 -4.31 13.30 -23.85
N SER A 500 -4.56 13.70 -25.09
CA SER A 500 -5.89 13.63 -25.71
C SER A 500 -6.01 12.30 -26.43
N CYS A 501 -7.06 11.51 -26.18
CA CYS A 501 -7.27 10.25 -26.88
C CYS A 501 -8.73 10.00 -27.28
N VAL A 502 -8.90 9.30 -28.40
CA VAL A 502 -10.17 8.74 -28.87
C VAL A 502 -10.11 7.21 -28.78
N TYR A 503 -11.07 6.62 -28.08
CA TYR A 503 -11.20 5.17 -27.89
C TYR A 503 -12.66 4.73 -27.96
N PRO A 504 -13.15 4.32 -29.14
CA PRO A 504 -14.54 3.92 -29.38
C PRO A 504 -15.07 2.82 -28.47
N SER A 505 -14.19 1.91 -28.02
CA SER A 505 -14.56 0.81 -27.12
C SER A 505 -14.96 1.28 -25.71
N SER A 506 -14.78 2.56 -25.37
CA SER A 506 -15.36 3.19 -24.18
C SER A 506 -16.86 3.49 -24.29
N GLY A 507 -17.42 3.41 -25.51
CA GLY A 507 -18.84 3.68 -25.79
C GLY A 507 -19.10 4.92 -26.64
N ASP A 508 -18.09 5.76 -26.92
CA ASP A 508 -18.18 6.94 -27.78
C ASP A 508 -16.87 7.23 -28.52
N ASN A 509 -16.92 8.14 -29.49
CA ASN A 509 -15.77 8.54 -30.30
C ASN A 509 -15.24 9.94 -29.90
N PHE A 510 -15.50 10.37 -28.66
CA PHE A 510 -15.10 11.71 -28.24
C PHE A 510 -13.63 11.78 -27.88
N ALA A 511 -13.02 12.93 -28.13
CA ALA A 511 -11.68 13.23 -27.61
C ALA A 511 -11.77 13.45 -26.10
N ARG A 512 -10.99 12.68 -25.34
CA ARG A 512 -10.97 12.70 -23.87
C ARG A 512 -9.58 12.96 -23.34
N PHE A 513 -9.49 13.65 -22.21
CA PHE A 513 -8.22 13.96 -21.57
C PHE A 513 -7.85 12.90 -20.54
N HIS A 514 -6.69 12.29 -20.71
CA HIS A 514 -6.24 11.16 -19.93
C HIS A 514 -4.79 11.36 -19.50
N ILE A 515 -4.41 10.66 -18.44
CA ILE A 515 -3.04 10.65 -17.94
C ILE A 515 -2.58 9.21 -17.74
N ARG A 516 -1.29 8.96 -17.93
CA ARG A 516 -0.69 7.63 -17.75
C ARG A 516 0.66 7.74 -17.07
N TRP A 517 1.02 6.70 -16.33
CA TRP A 517 2.33 6.56 -15.75
C TRP A 517 2.73 5.10 -15.68
N ASP A 518 4.03 4.86 -15.72
CA ASP A 518 4.60 3.56 -15.43
C ASP A 518 4.64 3.34 -13.92
N ASN A 519 3.86 2.36 -13.44
CA ASN A 519 3.91 1.94 -12.05
C ASN A 519 4.89 0.77 -11.94
N GLU A 520 6.05 1.07 -11.38
CA GLU A 520 7.17 0.15 -11.22
C GLU A 520 6.86 -0.99 -10.24
N GLU A 521 6.08 -0.71 -9.18
CA GLU A 521 5.61 -1.69 -8.20
C GLU A 521 4.70 -2.75 -8.85
N LEU A 522 3.81 -2.30 -9.75
CA LEU A 522 2.88 -3.18 -10.46
C LEU A 522 3.47 -3.78 -11.75
N ASN A 523 4.65 -3.31 -12.17
CA ASN A 523 5.22 -3.54 -13.50
C ASN A 523 4.18 -3.33 -14.62
N LYS A 524 3.37 -2.27 -14.50
CA LYS A 524 2.23 -1.98 -15.38
C LYS A 524 2.11 -0.49 -15.68
N SER A 525 1.73 -0.20 -16.92
CA SER A 525 1.21 1.11 -17.29
C SER A 525 -0.15 1.36 -16.62
N CYS A 526 -0.22 2.41 -15.83
CA CYS A 526 -1.40 2.86 -15.09
C CYS A 526 -2.01 4.09 -15.74
N SER A 527 -3.32 4.33 -15.59
CA SER A 527 -3.95 5.54 -16.13
C SER A 527 -5.11 6.03 -15.27
N ASP A 528 -5.29 7.36 -15.28
CA ASP A 528 -6.30 8.10 -14.53
C ASP A 528 -6.44 7.64 -13.07
N HIS A 529 -7.66 7.25 -12.66
CA HIS A 529 -7.98 6.75 -11.32
C HIS A 529 -8.08 5.23 -11.25
N ASN A 530 -7.70 4.50 -12.31
CA ASN A 530 -7.77 3.04 -12.34
C ASN A 530 -6.73 2.39 -11.42
N TYR A 531 -5.71 3.15 -11.02
CA TYR A 531 -4.62 2.72 -10.17
C TYR A 531 -4.27 3.78 -9.13
N HIS A 532 -3.75 3.33 -7.98
CA HIS A 532 -3.17 4.21 -6.98
C HIS A 532 -1.81 4.72 -7.47
N GLY A 533 -1.44 5.96 -7.12
CA GLY A 533 -0.17 6.58 -7.54
C GLY A 533 -0.30 8.03 -8.04
N PHE A 534 -1.52 8.48 -8.32
CA PHE A 534 -1.80 9.86 -8.73
C PHE A 534 -2.78 10.53 -7.76
N MET A 535 -2.42 11.69 -7.21
CA MET A 535 -3.22 12.40 -6.18
C MET A 535 -4.00 13.58 -6.79
N GLN A 536 -5.35 13.57 -6.72
CA GLN A 536 -6.10 14.79 -7.11
C GLN A 536 -6.05 15.85 -6.06
N VAL A 537 -5.84 17.08 -6.52
CA VAL A 537 -6.09 18.28 -5.72
C VAL A 537 -7.12 19.19 -6.35
N SER A 538 -7.24 19.21 -7.69
CA SER A 538 -8.27 19.99 -8.39
C SER A 538 -9.67 19.41 -8.15
N HIS A 539 -10.55 20.23 -7.58
CA HIS A 539 -11.96 19.94 -7.42
C HIS A 539 -12.79 20.25 -8.69
N SER A 540 -12.16 20.76 -9.75
CA SER A 540 -12.86 21.20 -10.97
C SER A 540 -12.64 20.31 -12.18
N VAL A 541 -11.49 19.66 -12.31
CA VAL A 541 -11.11 18.94 -13.53
C VAL A 541 -11.31 17.43 -13.39
N GLY A 542 -12.22 16.84 -14.18
CA GLY A 542 -12.40 15.39 -14.26
C GLY A 542 -11.51 14.72 -15.30
N LEU A 543 -10.59 13.86 -14.87
CA LEU A 543 -9.81 13.00 -15.79
C LEU A 543 -10.73 12.00 -16.51
N GLY A 544 -10.43 11.72 -17.77
CA GLY A 544 -11.29 10.98 -18.69
C GLY A 544 -12.51 11.75 -19.18
N GLY A 545 -12.63 13.02 -18.83
CA GLY A 545 -13.67 13.92 -19.32
C GLY A 545 -13.51 14.26 -20.80
N ARG A 546 -14.62 14.58 -21.46
CA ARG A 546 -14.62 15.06 -22.85
C ARG A 546 -13.91 16.40 -22.94
N ILE A 547 -13.07 16.55 -23.95
CA ILE A 547 -12.46 17.81 -24.35
C ILE A 547 -13.43 18.50 -25.32
N ASN A 548 -13.78 19.76 -25.04
CA ASN A 548 -14.68 20.52 -25.90
C ASN A 548 -14.39 22.02 -25.78
N PRO A 549 -14.48 22.81 -26.86
CA PRO A 549 -14.68 22.40 -28.27
C PRO A 549 -13.48 21.66 -28.89
N ILE A 550 -13.74 20.97 -30.01
CA ILE A 550 -12.75 20.23 -30.81
C ILE A 550 -12.45 20.97 -32.12
N SER A 551 -11.25 20.75 -32.67
CA SER A 551 -10.84 21.38 -33.93
C SER A 551 -11.57 20.79 -35.12
N VAL A 552 -11.80 21.62 -36.13
CA VAL A 552 -12.48 21.23 -37.36
C VAL A 552 -11.55 21.47 -38.54
N TYR A 553 -11.46 20.51 -39.45
CA TYR A 553 -10.69 20.62 -40.67
C TYR A 553 -11.15 21.85 -41.49
N ASN A 554 -10.22 22.72 -41.89
CA ASN A 554 -10.47 24.04 -42.48
C ASN A 554 -11.41 24.95 -41.66
N GLY A 555 -11.46 24.74 -40.35
CA GLY A 555 -12.37 25.45 -39.45
C GLY A 555 -11.68 25.92 -38.17
N PRO A 556 -12.48 26.24 -37.13
CA PRO A 556 -11.96 26.66 -35.84
C PRO A 556 -10.99 25.64 -35.25
N GLN A 557 -9.88 26.13 -34.70
CA GLN A 557 -8.81 25.33 -34.12
C GLN A 557 -8.79 25.49 -32.60
N TYR A 558 -8.64 24.38 -31.88
CA TYR A 558 -8.61 24.37 -30.43
C TYR A 558 -7.46 23.57 -29.85
N VAL A 559 -6.88 24.08 -28.76
CA VAL A 559 -5.73 23.46 -28.08
C VAL A 559 -5.98 23.26 -26.59
N ILE A 560 -5.32 22.26 -26.02
CA ILE A 560 -5.11 22.13 -24.58
C ILE A 560 -3.66 22.48 -24.26
N ASN A 561 -3.43 23.23 -23.19
CA ASN A 561 -2.07 23.53 -22.70
C ASN A 561 -1.79 22.61 -21.53
N VAL A 562 -0.67 21.91 -21.58
CA VAL A 562 -0.30 20.90 -20.60
C VAL A 562 1.13 21.16 -20.15
N LEU A 563 1.33 21.20 -18.83
CA LEU A 563 2.62 21.37 -18.17
C LEU A 563 2.83 20.20 -17.20
N ILE A 564 3.93 19.47 -17.36
CA ILE A 564 4.42 18.49 -16.38
C ILE A 564 5.73 19.02 -15.83
N PHE A 565 5.87 19.18 -14.51
CA PHE A 565 7.07 19.77 -13.92
C PHE A 565 7.42 19.22 -12.54
N LYS A 566 8.70 19.26 -12.21
CA LYS A 566 9.27 18.70 -10.99
C LYS A 566 9.42 19.78 -9.92
N THR A 567 8.95 19.47 -8.71
CA THR A 567 9.37 20.12 -7.47
C THR A 567 9.90 19.04 -6.52
N LYS A 568 9.35 18.90 -5.31
CA LYS A 568 9.46 17.65 -4.54
C LYS A 568 8.77 16.49 -5.27
N ASN A 569 7.60 16.75 -5.86
CA ASN A 569 6.79 15.79 -6.61
C ASN A 569 6.69 16.21 -8.09
N TRP A 570 6.24 15.32 -8.97
CA TRP A 570 5.91 15.66 -10.35
C TRP A 570 4.49 16.18 -10.43
N TRP A 571 4.30 17.40 -10.91
CA TRP A 571 3.01 18.06 -11.00
C TRP A 571 2.48 18.06 -12.43
N LEU A 572 1.17 17.89 -12.57
CA LEU A 572 0.43 18.14 -13.80
C LEU A 572 -0.36 19.42 -13.65
N ALA A 573 -0.18 20.33 -14.59
CA ALA A 573 -0.92 21.58 -14.70
C ALA A 573 -1.54 21.73 -16.08
N TYR A 574 -2.67 22.45 -16.15
CA TYR A 574 -3.47 22.59 -17.35
C TYR A 574 -3.98 24.02 -17.54
N GLY A 575 -4.18 24.38 -18.81
CA GLY A 575 -4.80 25.63 -19.23
C GLY A 575 -3.80 26.79 -19.32
N SER A 576 -4.26 27.95 -19.82
CA SER A 576 -3.44 29.16 -19.97
C SER A 576 -2.79 29.65 -18.66
N ASN A 577 -3.45 29.38 -17.54
CA ASN A 577 -2.97 29.76 -16.21
C ASN A 577 -2.09 28.68 -15.55
N ASN A 578 -1.83 27.55 -16.23
CA ASN A 578 -1.10 26.40 -15.66
C ASN A 578 -1.68 25.98 -14.29
N THR A 579 -3.00 25.86 -14.23
CA THR A 579 -3.71 25.47 -13.01
C THR A 579 -3.28 24.05 -12.62
N PRO A 580 -2.70 23.83 -11.42
CA PRO A 580 -2.34 22.49 -10.97
C PRO A 580 -3.58 21.62 -10.88
N ILE A 581 -3.56 20.52 -11.62
CA ILE A 581 -4.60 19.51 -11.51
C ILE A 581 -4.23 18.57 -10.35
N ARG A 582 -2.99 18.06 -10.35
CA ARG A 582 -2.55 16.90 -9.54
C ARG A 582 -1.04 16.77 -9.46
N TYR A 583 -0.56 15.81 -8.66
CA TYR A 583 0.82 15.37 -8.68
C TYR A 583 0.98 13.84 -8.58
N TRP A 584 2.06 13.35 -9.18
CA TRP A 584 2.65 12.05 -8.93
C TRP A 584 3.73 12.19 -7.85
N PRO A 585 3.59 11.52 -6.68
CA PRO A 585 4.66 11.46 -5.70
C PRO A 585 5.95 10.98 -6.34
N SER A 586 7.04 11.75 -6.24
CA SER A 586 8.31 11.34 -6.87
C SER A 586 8.89 10.09 -6.23
N SER A 587 8.50 9.76 -5.00
CA SER A 587 8.89 8.53 -4.30
C SER A 587 8.36 7.25 -4.95
N GLN A 588 7.34 7.33 -5.80
CA GLN A 588 6.81 6.16 -6.51
C GLN A 588 7.67 5.74 -7.71
N PHE A 589 8.61 6.60 -8.13
CA PHE A 589 9.52 6.32 -9.24
C PHE A 589 10.92 6.03 -8.70
N SER A 590 11.60 5.05 -9.28
CA SER A 590 13.01 4.76 -9.00
C SER A 590 13.92 5.56 -9.95
N TYR A 591 13.64 5.56 -11.25
CA TYR A 591 14.44 6.24 -12.27
C TYR A 591 14.00 7.70 -12.48
N LEU A 592 12.70 7.95 -12.63
CA LEU A 592 12.13 9.29 -12.80
C LEU A 592 12.08 10.09 -11.48
N LYS A 593 12.72 9.62 -10.40
CA LYS A 593 12.63 10.23 -9.06
C LYS A 593 13.13 11.67 -9.01
N ALA A 594 14.21 11.96 -9.75
CA ALA A 594 14.90 13.25 -9.69
C ALA A 594 14.62 14.13 -10.93
N LYS A 595 14.71 13.53 -12.12
CA LYS A 595 14.62 14.18 -13.43
C LYS A 595 14.30 13.13 -14.51
N GLY A 596 13.88 13.56 -15.68
CA GLY A 596 13.83 12.74 -16.90
C GLY A 596 15.12 12.87 -17.72
N ASP A 597 15.33 11.94 -18.65
CA ASP A 597 16.37 12.02 -19.68
C ASP A 597 15.81 11.98 -21.13
N TYR A 598 14.49 11.84 -21.24
CA TYR A 598 13.77 11.74 -22.49
C TYR A 598 12.42 12.47 -22.41
N ALA A 599 12.08 13.19 -23.47
CA ALA A 599 10.75 13.73 -23.69
C ALA A 599 10.22 13.44 -25.09
N PHE A 600 8.89 13.41 -25.19
CA PHE A 600 8.15 13.14 -26.41
C PHE A 600 7.02 14.15 -26.57
N TRP A 601 6.80 14.60 -27.80
CA TRP A 601 5.61 15.33 -28.24
C TRP A 601 5.14 14.80 -29.58
N GLY A 602 3.91 14.30 -29.66
CA GLY A 602 3.44 13.75 -30.93
C GLY A 602 2.10 13.04 -30.87
N GLY A 603 1.83 12.33 -31.96
CA GLY A 603 0.64 11.51 -32.15
C GLY A 603 0.95 10.04 -32.21
N TYR A 604 -0.02 9.24 -31.75
CA TYR A 604 0.13 7.81 -31.67
C TYR A 604 -1.16 7.05 -31.97
N VAL A 605 -1.04 5.88 -32.60
CA VAL A 605 -2.09 4.88 -32.70
C VAL A 605 -1.62 3.54 -32.12
N GLN A 606 -2.43 2.95 -31.25
CA GLN A 606 -2.08 1.70 -30.56
C GLN A 606 -3.29 0.79 -30.48
N GLY A 607 -3.09 -0.51 -30.68
CA GLY A 607 -4.14 -1.50 -30.52
C GLY A 607 -3.92 -2.74 -31.37
N PRO A 608 -4.79 -3.76 -31.23
CA PRO A 608 -4.61 -5.04 -31.91
C PRO A 608 -4.67 -4.94 -33.44
N THR A 609 -5.29 -3.89 -34.01
CA THR A 609 -5.34 -3.67 -35.45
C THR A 609 -4.48 -2.52 -35.95
N ALA A 610 -3.67 -1.89 -35.09
CA ALA A 610 -2.85 -0.72 -35.44
C ALA A 610 -1.91 -0.95 -36.64
N THR A 611 -1.36 -2.15 -36.83
CA THR A 611 -0.49 -2.46 -37.98
C THR A 611 -1.24 -2.98 -39.21
N SER A 612 -2.32 -3.75 -39.01
CA SER A 612 -3.06 -4.39 -40.10
C SER A 612 -4.09 -3.44 -40.72
N ASN A 613 -4.78 -2.65 -39.90
CA ASN A 613 -5.81 -1.68 -40.27
C ASN A 613 -5.73 -0.39 -39.41
N PRO A 614 -4.64 0.40 -39.54
CA PRO A 614 -4.39 1.58 -38.72
C PRO A 614 -5.53 2.62 -38.77
N PRO A 615 -5.96 3.18 -37.62
CA PRO A 615 -6.98 4.24 -37.56
C PRO A 615 -6.46 5.59 -38.05
N GLN A 616 -7.30 6.62 -38.10
CA GLN A 616 -6.83 7.99 -38.35
C GLN A 616 -6.04 8.52 -37.15
N MET A 617 -5.08 9.43 -37.43
CA MET A 617 -4.36 10.18 -36.40
C MET A 617 -4.59 11.68 -36.56
N GLY A 618 -4.88 12.37 -35.45
CA GLY A 618 -5.17 13.80 -35.45
C GLY A 618 -6.44 14.10 -36.24
N SER A 619 -6.32 14.93 -37.27
CA SER A 619 -7.43 15.23 -38.19
C SER A 619 -7.71 14.14 -39.22
N GLY A 620 -6.87 13.10 -39.31
CA GLY A 620 -6.92 12.10 -40.38
C GLY A 620 -6.24 12.55 -41.68
N HIS A 621 -5.58 13.71 -41.69
CA HIS A 621 -4.88 14.27 -42.83
C HIS A 621 -3.36 14.30 -42.62
N PHE A 622 -2.61 14.33 -43.72
CA PHE A 622 -1.15 14.41 -43.66
C PHE A 622 -0.66 15.78 -43.17
N ALA A 623 0.50 15.77 -42.53
CA ALA A 623 1.11 16.93 -41.89
C ALA A 623 1.44 18.07 -42.86
N SER A 624 1.72 17.74 -44.12
CA SER A 624 2.03 18.70 -45.19
C SER A 624 0.87 19.63 -45.52
N GLU A 625 -0.36 19.31 -45.08
CA GLU A 625 -1.51 20.20 -45.24
C GLU A 625 -1.49 21.41 -44.30
N GLY A 626 -0.69 21.38 -43.22
CA GLY A 626 -0.40 22.52 -42.36
C GLY A 626 -1.58 23.02 -41.51
N PHE A 627 -1.49 24.27 -41.06
CA PHE A 627 -2.43 24.88 -40.12
C PHE A 627 -3.89 24.84 -40.59
N GLY A 628 -4.81 24.53 -39.68
CA GLY A 628 -6.24 24.42 -39.97
C GLY A 628 -6.65 23.05 -40.52
N LYS A 629 -5.70 22.23 -40.98
CA LYS A 629 -5.95 20.94 -41.62
C LYS A 629 -5.27 19.79 -40.92
N ALA A 630 -3.97 19.87 -40.70
CA ALA A 630 -3.20 18.90 -39.95
C ALA A 630 -3.28 19.18 -38.45
N VAL A 631 -3.11 18.14 -37.63
CA VAL A 631 -2.92 18.33 -36.18
C VAL A 631 -1.50 18.86 -35.91
N PHE A 632 -1.35 19.64 -34.85
CA PHE A 632 -0.06 20.18 -34.43
C PHE A 632 0.15 20.08 -32.92
N ILE A 633 1.42 20.02 -32.53
CA ILE A 633 1.86 20.39 -31.18
C ILE A 633 2.83 21.57 -31.34
N ARG A 634 2.64 22.60 -30.51
CA ARG A 634 3.43 23.84 -30.55
C ARG A 634 3.68 24.38 -29.16
N ASN A 635 4.39 25.50 -29.08
CA ASN A 635 4.78 26.09 -27.80
C ASN A 635 5.51 25.07 -26.91
N ILE A 636 6.31 24.22 -27.55
CA ILE A 636 7.07 23.18 -26.87
C ILE A 636 8.18 23.86 -26.08
N GLN A 637 8.22 23.58 -24.78
CA GLN A 637 9.21 24.08 -23.83
C GLN A 637 9.62 22.97 -22.87
N VAL A 638 10.83 23.10 -22.34
CA VAL A 638 11.43 22.19 -21.35
C VAL A 638 11.97 22.98 -20.17
N ILE A 639 12.25 22.29 -19.07
CA ILE A 639 12.99 22.81 -17.92
C ILE A 639 14.28 22.01 -17.82
N GLU A 640 15.42 22.61 -18.08
CA GLU A 640 16.73 21.92 -18.17
C GLU A 640 17.62 22.16 -16.94
N ASP A 641 17.27 23.13 -16.10
CA ASP A 641 18.09 23.55 -14.97
C ASP A 641 17.33 23.54 -13.64
N LYS A 642 18.11 23.74 -12.56
CA LYS A 642 17.61 23.80 -11.18
C LYS A 642 16.89 25.11 -10.85
N ASP A 643 16.96 26.11 -11.75
CA ASP A 643 16.30 27.40 -11.58
C ASP A 643 14.82 27.33 -11.98
N ASN A 644 14.35 26.15 -12.42
CA ASN A 644 12.95 25.84 -12.72
C ASN A 644 12.40 26.79 -13.78
N LYS A 645 13.20 27.12 -14.80
CA LYS A 645 12.84 28.03 -15.88
C LYS A 645 12.36 27.27 -17.11
N LEU A 646 11.24 27.70 -17.68
CA LEU A 646 10.80 27.20 -18.98
C LEU A 646 11.66 27.83 -20.10
N VAL A 647 12.22 26.98 -20.95
CA VAL A 647 13.06 27.36 -22.09
C VAL A 647 12.59 26.64 -23.36
N THR A 648 12.87 27.24 -24.51
CA THR A 648 12.72 26.55 -25.79
C THR A 648 13.77 25.43 -25.89
N PRO A 649 13.39 24.18 -26.21
CA PRO A 649 14.33 23.06 -26.24
C PRO A 649 15.41 23.28 -27.30
N ASN A 650 16.60 22.74 -27.05
CA ASN A 650 17.66 22.77 -28.02
C ASN A 650 17.30 21.91 -29.24
N ILE A 651 17.06 22.53 -30.39
CA ILE A 651 16.66 21.84 -31.62
C ILE A 651 17.63 20.72 -32.04
N ARG A 652 18.91 20.78 -31.62
CA ARG A 652 19.91 19.74 -31.92
C ARG A 652 19.67 18.44 -31.15
N ASN A 653 18.99 18.52 -30.01
CA ASN A 653 18.64 17.38 -29.18
C ASN A 653 17.21 16.88 -29.48
N ALA A 654 16.50 17.55 -30.39
CA ALA A 654 15.14 17.23 -30.80
C ALA A 654 15.11 16.66 -32.24
N ASN A 655 14.53 15.47 -32.40
CA ASN A 655 14.45 14.78 -33.69
C ASN A 655 13.00 14.40 -34.03
N PRO A 656 12.47 14.81 -35.20
CA PRO A 656 11.18 14.32 -35.64
C PRO A 656 11.30 12.88 -36.18
N PHE A 657 10.35 12.03 -35.83
CA PHE A 657 10.33 10.62 -36.19
C PHE A 657 8.93 10.16 -36.64
N SER A 658 8.88 9.14 -37.50
CA SER A 658 7.66 8.40 -37.78
C SER A 658 7.97 6.94 -38.09
N TYR A 659 7.12 6.05 -37.55
CA TYR A 659 7.21 4.61 -37.81
C TYR A 659 6.87 4.25 -39.27
N ASN A 660 6.00 5.03 -39.92
CA ASN A 660 5.64 4.81 -41.33
C ASN A 660 5.08 6.09 -41.98
N LEU A 661 5.95 6.81 -42.69
CA LEU A 661 5.64 8.07 -43.38
C LEU A 661 4.50 8.00 -44.40
N LYS A 662 4.15 6.80 -44.90
CA LYS A 662 3.02 6.62 -45.84
C LYS A 662 1.67 6.60 -45.15
N LEU A 663 1.63 6.27 -43.86
CA LEU A 663 0.41 6.20 -43.06
C LEU A 663 0.25 7.45 -42.21
N TYR A 664 1.35 7.90 -41.61
CA TYR A 664 1.41 9.03 -40.71
C TYR A 664 2.67 9.83 -41.01
N SER A 665 2.51 11.12 -41.21
CA SER A 665 3.60 12.03 -41.56
C SER A 665 3.83 13.03 -40.44
N TYR A 666 5.01 13.63 -40.44
CA TYR A 666 5.30 14.88 -39.75
C TYR A 666 5.79 15.91 -40.78
N ASP A 667 5.56 17.20 -40.52
CA ASP A 667 6.01 18.31 -41.36
C ASP A 667 6.06 19.60 -40.54
N GLY A 668 6.68 20.65 -41.08
CA GLY A 668 6.77 21.97 -40.43
C GLY A 668 7.43 21.93 -39.05
N TYR A 669 8.34 20.98 -38.81
CA TYR A 669 9.14 20.92 -37.60
C TYR A 669 10.16 22.06 -37.57
N GLY A 670 10.20 22.82 -36.48
CA GLY A 670 11.21 23.87 -36.32
C GLY A 670 10.94 24.83 -35.17
N LEU A 671 11.67 25.95 -35.18
CA LEU A 671 11.55 27.04 -34.24
C LEU A 671 10.96 28.26 -34.93
N ASN A 672 9.94 28.88 -34.34
CA ASN A 672 9.41 30.17 -34.76
C ASN A 672 9.12 31.06 -33.53
N GLU A 673 8.43 32.18 -33.74
CA GLU A 673 8.05 33.12 -32.67
C GLU A 673 7.12 32.48 -31.61
N ASP A 674 6.43 31.38 -31.93
CA ASP A 674 5.60 30.58 -31.01
C ASP A 674 6.39 29.45 -30.30
N GLY A 675 7.71 29.36 -30.51
CA GLY A 675 8.56 28.31 -29.96
C GLY A 675 8.71 27.08 -30.87
N MET A 676 9.13 25.95 -30.29
CA MET A 676 9.27 24.71 -31.04
C MET A 676 7.88 24.11 -31.36
N HIS A 677 7.72 23.62 -32.59
CA HIS A 677 6.45 23.10 -33.10
C HIS A 677 6.65 22.01 -34.16
N VAL A 678 5.58 21.26 -34.44
CA VAL A 678 5.48 20.27 -35.52
C VAL A 678 4.03 20.03 -35.91
N TYR A 679 3.77 19.81 -37.20
CA TYR A 679 2.54 19.18 -37.69
C TYR A 679 2.74 17.68 -37.80
N TYR A 680 1.72 16.91 -37.46
CA TYR A 680 1.71 15.46 -37.64
C TYR A 680 0.31 15.01 -38.03
N GLY A 681 0.18 13.74 -38.42
CA GLY A 681 -1.12 13.15 -38.72
C GLY A 681 -1.10 12.28 -39.96
N GLY A 682 -2.23 11.61 -40.19
CA GLY A 682 -2.46 10.86 -41.41
C GLY A 682 -3.72 10.01 -41.35
N PRO A 683 -4.18 9.51 -42.51
CA PRO A 683 -5.43 8.77 -42.62
C PRO A 683 -5.32 7.32 -42.12
N GLY A 684 -4.11 6.81 -41.89
CA GLY A 684 -3.92 5.38 -41.63
C GLY A 684 -4.37 4.56 -42.85
N LYS A 685 -5.28 3.58 -42.64
CA LYS A 685 -5.96 2.85 -43.73
C LYS A 685 -7.44 3.21 -43.88
N TYR A 686 -7.91 4.24 -43.19
CA TYR A 686 -9.24 4.80 -43.40
C TYR A 686 -9.22 5.63 -44.69
N ILE A 687 -9.91 5.15 -45.72
CA ILE A 687 -10.15 5.89 -46.98
C ILE A 687 -11.54 6.51 -46.91
#